data_AF-A0A317SNC8-F1
#
_entry.id   AF-A0A317SNC8-F1
#
_cell.length_a   1.000
_cell.length_b   1.000
_cell.length_c   1.000
_cell.angle_alpha   90.00
_cell.angle_beta   90.00
_cell.angle_gamma   90.00
#
_symmetry.space_group_name_H-M   'P 1'
#
loop_
_entity.id
_entity.type
_entity.pdbx_description
1 polymer ?
#
loop_
_entity_poly.entity_id
_entity_poly.type
_entity_poly.pdbx_seq_one_letter_code
_entity_poly.pdbx_strand_id
1 'polypeptide(L)'
;MRGVGTILALCAAILPEVSSRSLCGRAACTKNLIIDNYATYSSHLNSLGSWTSDDGSMTSLAASTANKKLTFTPKTDGSSYFYTTFENCISATTDKYNAITFPFKGPAGGFFTLELQTASSCSASYTSYYYDVTGLTGSTQTITVPLSSFPGANLGVIKAWAWSGFSAAGTWELGQTSFVCPGGSTSVPVSSATSTTSTATTSTSSTTSSTGSTGSTSTTSSTSSTSSASTSSGTGTSTTSSIVPTGTCQPLLIDDWASQSRLTFLFYNAMNQPTSDDGTMTSIVVANNHVTLTPKANSYFYSNFGCVSAANKYGGISLRIKADAGTTFTVQMQSSSTCSASAFNGFDRTTTQLGWTFDGTEKLYSIPFSSFSGLDTSKLTSILFISFNNKPVTFGPMAFYCGSTPTEYIPPPSSTGGDPSSTVPVTSATASAFVIDQFSSPDSNALGFWHGGDDPSQYSISGGKLTVNFRDTDYSFYTQVTATCRDMSTYEGSYLHIAYSGSNLFTIALQQHNSGCNEAVAPYPETWDVVEARRYSSASDIYVPISHFNIVKSRVIGVALKAFLTSSSTVVTRIEIVNTVPSSFTGSISAKLPTAPLHFVCKRPNSFAFAIDDGVPELAQQVLQIVKEENIKVTFFTVGAPLLDSGTNLSNVYSEMLARGHQVALHSFTHPKMESLPTTADIDWELQQDIAAVQQTLHISSKYFRPPFGNEGARLRQRLEAIIPGSQVINWSVDVEDWLWATSSTPEKQLDAFRRDVNKGGNLVVMHYLYPSTVNYLKQFIQIAKATGKQLMRVDQCMMDPNAPPL
;
A
#
# COMPACT_ATOMS: atom_id res chain seq x y z
N MET A 1 21.06 16.88 9.31
CA MET A 1 20.86 15.47 9.71
C MET A 1 21.36 15.26 11.14
N ARG A 2 20.59 14.48 11.93
CA ARG A 2 20.69 14.24 13.38
C ARG A 2 20.59 15.49 14.27
N GLY A 3 19.37 15.74 14.77
CA GLY A 3 19.07 16.82 15.71
C GLY A 3 18.08 16.38 16.79
N VAL A 4 18.47 15.41 17.61
CA VAL A 4 18.05 15.38 19.02
C VAL A 4 19.29 15.79 19.80
N GLY A 5 19.24 16.97 20.41
CA GLY A 5 20.35 17.47 21.22
C GLY A 5 20.04 18.81 21.85
N THR A 6 19.41 18.81 23.03
CA THR A 6 19.77 19.72 24.13
C THR A 6 19.28 19.13 25.46
N ILE A 7 20.17 18.48 26.21
CA ILE A 7 20.28 18.66 27.67
C ILE A 7 21.77 18.66 28.00
N LEU A 8 22.28 19.81 28.45
CA LEU A 8 23.56 19.94 29.12
C LEU A 8 23.35 20.82 30.36
N ALA A 9 23.58 20.28 31.56
CA ALA A 9 24.57 20.78 32.53
C ALA A 9 24.29 20.34 33.99
N LEU A 10 25.42 20.17 34.71
CA LEU A 10 25.69 19.86 36.13
C LEU A 10 25.66 18.36 36.52
N CYS A 11 26.71 17.72 37.05
CA CYS A 11 27.97 18.23 37.62
C CYS A 11 29.06 17.12 37.72
N ALA A 12 30.29 17.49 37.32
CA ALA A 12 31.63 17.19 37.85
C ALA A 12 32.11 15.77 38.26
N ALA A 13 33.27 15.44 37.65
CA ALA A 13 34.50 14.87 38.24
C ALA A 13 34.63 13.34 38.40
N ILE A 14 35.47 12.73 37.54
CA ILE A 14 36.85 12.24 37.81
C ILE A 14 37.29 11.40 36.60
N LEU A 15 38.35 11.82 35.91
CA LEU A 15 39.21 10.97 35.06
C LEU A 15 40.33 10.38 35.95
N PRO A 16 40.86 9.17 35.70
CA PRO A 16 41.94 9.07 34.70
C PRO A 16 42.05 7.74 33.87
N GLU A 17 42.74 7.92 32.74
CA GLU A 17 43.71 7.02 32.06
C GLU A 17 43.34 5.74 31.27
N VAL A 18 43.56 5.86 29.95
CA VAL A 18 44.32 5.01 29.01
C VAL A 18 44.51 3.51 29.32
N SER A 19 43.97 2.62 28.47
CA SER A 19 44.72 1.48 27.91
C SER A 19 43.95 0.75 26.79
N SER A 20 44.66 0.43 25.72
CA SER A 20 44.25 -0.42 24.61
C SER A 20 44.26 -1.90 25.02
N ARG A 21 43.15 -2.63 24.80
CA ARG A 21 43.11 -4.08 24.48
C ARG A 21 41.70 -4.62 24.22
N SER A 22 41.63 -5.37 23.12
CA SER A 22 40.76 -6.53 22.77
C SER A 22 39.27 -6.55 23.09
N LEU A 23 38.48 -6.81 22.04
CA LEU A 23 37.35 -7.75 21.98
C LEU A 23 36.73 -8.12 23.34
N CYS A 24 35.79 -7.29 23.80
CA CYS A 24 34.86 -7.69 24.85
C CYS A 24 33.50 -7.98 24.19
N GLY A 25 33.04 -9.23 24.32
CA GLY A 25 31.75 -9.67 23.80
C GLY A 25 30.60 -8.80 24.32
N ARG A 26 29.67 -8.46 23.43
CA ARG A 26 28.41 -7.82 23.84
C ARG A 26 27.70 -8.69 24.88
N ALA A 27 27.18 -8.02 25.91
CA ALA A 27 26.59 -8.59 27.11
C ALA A 27 25.45 -9.60 26.84
N ALA A 28 25.25 -10.52 27.80
CA ALA A 28 24.18 -11.51 27.79
C ALA A 28 22.78 -10.85 27.85
N CYS A 29 21.78 -11.55 27.31
CA CYS A 29 20.36 -11.21 27.42
C CYS A 29 19.97 -10.94 28.89
N THR A 30 19.41 -9.77 29.20
CA THR A 30 19.11 -9.34 30.59
C THR A 30 17.63 -9.49 30.98
N LYS A 31 16.72 -9.67 30.01
CA LYS A 31 15.28 -9.87 30.24
C LYS A 31 14.63 -10.67 29.11
N ASN A 32 13.71 -11.57 29.46
CA ASN A 32 12.88 -12.27 28.48
C ASN A 32 12.09 -11.28 27.62
N LEU A 33 11.98 -11.54 26.32
CA LEU A 33 11.17 -10.76 25.39
C LEU A 33 9.78 -11.34 25.32
N ILE A 34 8.77 -10.55 25.69
CA ILE A 34 7.38 -10.94 25.54
C ILE A 34 7.02 -10.86 24.05
N ILE A 35 6.77 -12.01 23.44
CA ILE A 35 6.30 -12.12 22.05
C ILE A 35 4.84 -11.71 22.01
N ASP A 36 4.04 -12.33 22.86
CA ASP A 36 2.61 -12.06 22.92
C ASP A 36 2.04 -12.32 24.31
N ASN A 37 1.23 -11.40 24.80
CA ASN A 37 0.43 -11.54 26.01
C ASN A 37 -1.08 -11.48 25.71
N TYR A 38 -1.45 -11.41 24.43
CA TYR A 38 -2.80 -11.37 23.88
C TYR A 38 -3.66 -10.20 24.37
N ALA A 39 -3.06 -9.18 24.98
CA ALA A 39 -3.77 -7.96 25.40
C ALA A 39 -4.30 -7.14 24.21
N THR A 40 -3.62 -7.25 23.07
CA THR A 40 -3.92 -6.52 21.81
C THR A 40 -4.52 -7.42 20.74
N TYR A 41 -4.96 -8.63 21.10
CA TYR A 41 -5.44 -9.62 20.16
C TYR A 41 -6.70 -9.18 19.38
N SER A 42 -7.54 -8.30 19.96
CA SER A 42 -8.71 -7.73 19.26
C SER A 42 -8.35 -6.93 18.01
N SER A 43 -7.09 -6.51 17.88
CA SER A 43 -6.54 -5.83 16.71
C SER A 43 -5.62 -6.73 15.88
N HIS A 44 -5.60 -8.04 16.17
CA HIS A 44 -4.71 -9.03 15.56
C HIS A 44 -3.21 -8.68 15.68
N LEU A 45 -2.82 -8.01 16.77
CA LEU A 45 -1.42 -7.65 17.03
C LEU A 45 -0.89 -8.35 18.28
N ASN A 46 0.34 -8.84 18.20
CA ASN A 46 1.10 -9.35 19.35
C ASN A 46 1.71 -8.20 20.16
N SER A 47 2.40 -8.51 21.25
CA SER A 47 3.03 -7.51 22.14
C SER A 47 4.18 -6.73 21.51
N LEU A 48 4.63 -7.13 20.32
CA LEU A 48 5.66 -6.47 19.52
C LEU A 48 5.06 -5.63 18.38
N GLY A 49 3.73 -5.54 18.30
CA GLY A 49 3.03 -4.79 17.25
C GLY A 49 2.99 -5.50 15.90
N SER A 50 3.35 -6.78 15.83
CA SER A 50 3.28 -7.60 14.61
C SER A 50 2.04 -8.50 14.61
N TRP A 51 1.65 -8.98 13.43
CA TRP A 51 0.40 -9.72 13.26
C TRP A 51 0.36 -11.02 14.09
N THR A 52 -0.79 -11.30 14.69
CA THR A 52 -1.08 -12.57 15.35
C THR A 52 -2.56 -12.93 15.18
N SER A 53 -2.82 -14.15 14.73
CA SER A 53 -4.18 -14.62 14.50
C SER A 53 -4.20 -16.14 14.35
N ASP A 54 -5.39 -16.71 14.27
CA ASP A 54 -5.61 -17.88 13.43
C ASP A 54 -6.00 -17.44 12.01
N ASP A 55 -5.96 -18.35 11.05
CA ASP A 55 -6.45 -18.16 9.68
C ASP A 55 -7.97 -18.44 9.56
N GLY A 56 -8.71 -18.36 10.67
CA GLY A 56 -10.11 -18.77 10.77
C GLY A 56 -10.30 -20.29 10.77
N SER A 57 -9.22 -21.07 10.87
CA SER A 57 -9.29 -22.53 10.96
C SER A 57 -9.75 -23.01 12.33
N MET A 58 -9.71 -22.20 13.39
CA MET A 58 -10.22 -22.60 14.70
C MET A 58 -11.75 -22.62 14.72
N THR A 59 -12.36 -23.64 15.30
CA THR A 59 -13.83 -23.70 15.45
C THR A 59 -14.35 -22.67 16.46
N SER A 60 -13.50 -22.31 17.43
CA SER A 60 -13.68 -21.14 18.28
C SER A 60 -12.32 -20.65 18.74
N LEU A 61 -12.18 -19.34 18.89
CA LEU A 61 -11.00 -18.72 19.46
C LEU A 61 -11.43 -17.45 20.18
N ALA A 62 -10.95 -17.26 21.41
CA ALA A 62 -11.19 -16.08 22.20
C ALA A 62 -9.93 -15.69 22.99
N ALA A 63 -9.57 -14.41 22.95
CA ALA A 63 -8.53 -13.85 23.80
C ALA A 63 -9.10 -13.31 25.12
N SER A 64 -8.40 -13.60 26.21
CA SER A 64 -8.65 -13.01 27.52
C SER A 64 -7.53 -12.06 27.87
N THR A 65 -7.77 -10.76 27.68
CA THR A 65 -6.81 -9.69 27.98
C THR A 65 -6.46 -9.65 29.47
N ALA A 66 -7.45 -9.87 30.35
CA ALA A 66 -7.25 -9.90 31.81
C ALA A 66 -6.35 -11.07 32.26
N ASN A 67 -6.46 -12.23 31.60
CA ASN A 67 -5.71 -13.43 31.96
C ASN A 67 -4.49 -13.69 31.07
N LYS A 68 -4.23 -12.80 30.10
CA LYS A 68 -3.12 -12.87 29.14
C LYS A 68 -3.01 -14.23 28.44
N LYS A 69 -4.14 -14.74 27.94
CA LYS A 69 -4.23 -16.05 27.28
C LYS A 69 -5.25 -16.09 26.16
N LEU A 70 -5.06 -17.01 25.23
CA LEU A 70 -6.04 -17.48 24.28
C LEU A 70 -6.71 -18.74 24.79
N THR A 71 -7.98 -18.89 24.45
CA THR A 71 -8.76 -20.12 24.61
C THR A 71 -9.35 -20.46 23.25
N PHE A 72 -9.03 -21.63 22.71
CA PHE A 72 -9.40 -22.01 21.35
C PHE A 72 -9.77 -23.49 21.25
N THR A 73 -10.54 -23.82 20.22
CA THR A 73 -10.95 -25.19 19.89
C THR A 73 -10.56 -25.47 18.44
N PRO A 74 -9.55 -26.31 18.18
CA PRO A 74 -9.14 -26.67 16.83
C PRO A 74 -10.17 -27.62 16.18
N LYS A 75 -10.18 -27.66 14.85
CA LYS A 75 -10.91 -28.65 14.06
C LYS A 75 -10.33 -30.04 14.31
N THR A 76 -11.18 -31.04 14.17
CA THR A 76 -10.83 -32.46 14.36
C THR A 76 -9.89 -33.02 13.29
N ASP A 77 -9.71 -32.31 12.17
CA ASP A 77 -8.91 -32.75 11.02
C ASP A 77 -7.43 -32.34 11.11
N GLY A 78 -7.01 -31.67 12.19
CA GLY A 78 -5.63 -31.25 12.42
C GLY A 78 -5.18 -30.06 11.57
N SER A 79 -6.06 -29.47 10.77
CA SER A 79 -5.75 -28.32 9.90
C SER A 79 -5.62 -27.01 10.67
N SER A 80 -6.13 -26.95 11.90
CA SER A 80 -6.15 -25.69 12.65
C SER A 80 -4.76 -25.27 13.11
N TYR A 81 -4.46 -23.98 12.96
CA TYR A 81 -3.25 -23.39 13.53
C TYR A 81 -3.49 -21.97 14.04
N PHE A 82 -2.64 -21.60 15.00
CA PHE A 82 -2.52 -20.24 15.51
C PHE A 82 -1.12 -19.76 15.24
N TYR A 83 -0.92 -18.49 14.87
CA TYR A 83 0.40 -17.98 14.56
C TYR A 83 0.63 -16.54 15.05
N THR A 84 1.90 -16.21 15.19
CA THR A 84 2.40 -14.86 15.48
C THR A 84 3.59 -14.58 14.58
N THR A 85 3.59 -13.43 13.91
CA THR A 85 4.66 -12.99 13.00
C THR A 85 5.52 -11.90 13.64
N PHE A 86 6.62 -11.59 12.98
CA PHE A 86 7.56 -10.53 13.33
C PHE A 86 7.86 -9.70 12.08
N GLU A 87 7.29 -8.51 11.99
CA GLU A 87 7.43 -7.60 10.83
C GLU A 87 8.91 -7.26 10.55
N ASN A 88 9.71 -7.11 11.61
CA ASN A 88 11.14 -6.81 11.52
C ASN A 88 12.07 -8.01 11.85
N CYS A 89 11.54 -9.23 11.85
CA CYS A 89 12.15 -10.42 12.44
C CYS A 89 12.65 -10.26 13.88
N ILE A 90 13.03 -11.37 14.49
CA ILE A 90 13.78 -11.40 15.75
C ILE A 90 15.12 -12.09 15.53
N SER A 91 16.19 -11.48 16.07
CA SER A 91 17.54 -12.04 16.00
C SER A 91 17.92 -12.64 17.35
N ALA A 92 17.49 -13.88 17.61
CA ALA A 92 17.85 -14.60 18.83
C ALA A 92 19.37 -14.79 19.00
N THR A 93 20.14 -14.82 17.91
CA THR A 93 21.61 -14.86 17.97
C THR A 93 22.24 -13.55 18.40
N THR A 94 21.69 -12.41 17.97
CA THR A 94 22.14 -11.06 18.37
C THR A 94 21.73 -10.77 19.79
N ASP A 95 20.47 -11.06 20.12
CA ASP A 95 19.83 -10.72 21.39
C ASP A 95 20.05 -11.79 22.47
N LYS A 96 20.72 -12.90 22.11
CA LYS A 96 21.12 -14.00 23.00
C LYS A 96 19.97 -14.72 23.69
N TYR A 97 18.81 -14.86 23.04
CA TYR A 97 17.73 -15.75 23.52
C TYR A 97 18.07 -17.22 23.22
N ASN A 98 17.71 -18.15 24.11
CA ASN A 98 18.02 -19.58 23.94
C ASN A 98 16.80 -20.51 23.93
N ALA A 99 15.61 -20.02 24.26
CA ALA A 99 14.37 -20.80 24.22
C ALA A 99 13.16 -19.91 23.94
N ILE A 100 12.06 -20.53 23.54
CA ILE A 100 10.70 -19.97 23.61
C ILE A 100 9.96 -20.62 24.78
N THR A 101 9.19 -19.83 25.53
CA THR A 101 8.39 -20.31 26.65
C THR A 101 6.96 -19.78 26.60
N PHE A 102 5.99 -20.60 26.98
CA PHE A 102 4.58 -20.23 27.08
C PHE A 102 3.81 -21.19 28.01
N PRO A 103 2.91 -20.70 28.88
CA PRO A 103 1.91 -21.54 29.54
C PRO A 103 0.98 -22.16 28.50
N PHE A 104 0.69 -23.45 28.64
CA PHE A 104 -0.14 -24.17 27.70
C PHE A 104 -1.02 -25.20 28.41
N LYS A 105 -2.26 -25.37 27.94
CA LYS A 105 -3.18 -26.40 28.41
C LYS A 105 -3.85 -27.06 27.21
N GLY A 106 -3.78 -28.38 27.16
CA GLY A 106 -4.52 -29.23 26.24
C GLY A 106 -4.96 -30.51 26.93
N PRO A 107 -5.67 -31.41 26.23
CA PRO A 107 -6.13 -32.68 26.78
C PRO A 107 -4.99 -33.53 27.36
N ALA A 108 -5.25 -34.28 28.42
CA ALA A 108 -4.26 -35.17 29.01
C ALA A 108 -3.82 -36.22 27.96
N GLY A 109 -2.51 -36.37 27.78
CA GLY A 109 -1.93 -37.22 26.73
C GLY A 109 -1.92 -36.60 25.33
N GLY A 110 -2.44 -35.38 25.16
CA GLY A 110 -2.44 -34.66 23.89
C GLY A 110 -1.05 -34.16 23.49
N PHE A 111 -0.91 -33.85 22.20
CA PHE A 111 0.24 -33.22 21.58
C PHE A 111 -0.17 -32.12 20.58
N PHE A 112 0.78 -31.26 20.23
CA PHE A 112 0.70 -30.28 19.14
C PHE A 112 2.08 -30.05 18.55
N THR A 113 2.17 -29.49 17.35
CA THR A 113 3.41 -29.15 16.67
C THR A 113 3.68 -27.65 16.78
N LEU A 114 4.90 -27.29 17.18
CA LEU A 114 5.40 -25.92 17.16
C LEU A 114 6.28 -25.71 15.92
N GLU A 115 5.93 -24.73 15.10
CA GLU A 115 6.67 -24.33 13.91
C GLU A 115 7.46 -23.04 14.17
N LEU A 116 8.76 -23.08 13.90
CA LEU A 116 9.65 -21.93 13.83
C LEU A 116 9.91 -21.58 12.37
N GLN A 117 9.56 -20.37 11.95
CA GLN A 117 9.86 -19.86 10.61
C GLN A 117 11.08 -18.96 10.65
N THR A 118 12.13 -19.29 9.89
CA THR A 118 13.35 -18.45 9.77
C THR A 118 13.72 -18.19 8.31
N ALA A 119 14.44 -17.11 8.02
CA ALA A 119 14.80 -16.75 6.65
C ALA A 119 16.28 -16.38 6.52
N SER A 120 16.79 -16.18 5.31
CA SER A 120 18.14 -15.64 5.10
C SER A 120 18.22 -14.13 5.38
N SER A 121 17.11 -13.41 5.19
CA SER A 121 16.90 -12.00 5.56
C SER A 121 15.40 -11.75 5.85
N CYS A 122 15.04 -10.63 6.48
CA CYS A 122 13.65 -10.37 6.83
C CYS A 122 12.69 -10.24 5.66
N SER A 123 13.20 -9.76 4.53
CA SER A 123 12.45 -9.66 3.27
C SER A 123 12.42 -10.97 2.48
N ALA A 124 13.18 -12.00 2.88
CA ALA A 124 13.21 -13.29 2.18
C ALA A 124 12.06 -14.20 2.63
N SER A 125 11.72 -15.17 1.77
CA SER A 125 10.83 -16.27 2.11
C SER A 125 11.41 -17.07 3.29
N TYR A 126 10.53 -17.52 4.19
CA TYR A 126 10.96 -18.33 5.32
C TYR A 126 11.10 -19.81 4.93
N THR A 127 11.87 -20.51 5.75
CA THR A 127 11.94 -21.97 5.86
C THR A 127 11.40 -22.36 7.23
N SER A 128 10.54 -23.36 7.26
CA SER A 128 9.88 -23.85 8.47
C SER A 128 10.65 -24.99 9.13
N TYR A 129 10.70 -24.96 10.45
CA TYR A 129 11.32 -25.98 11.29
C TYR A 129 10.33 -26.37 12.38
N TYR A 130 10.18 -27.67 12.66
CA TYR A 130 9.07 -28.16 13.49
C TYR A 130 9.59 -28.88 14.75
N TYR A 131 8.81 -28.79 15.83
CA TYR A 131 9.06 -29.49 17.08
C TYR A 131 7.73 -29.95 17.70
N ASP A 132 7.56 -31.26 17.89
CA ASP A 132 6.35 -31.80 18.51
C ASP A 132 6.42 -31.71 20.04
N VAL A 133 5.41 -31.07 20.63
CA VAL A 133 5.24 -30.98 22.07
C VAL A 133 4.26 -32.06 22.50
N THR A 134 4.75 -33.01 23.30
CA THR A 134 3.97 -34.15 23.81
C THR A 134 3.88 -34.10 25.34
N GLY A 135 3.12 -35.03 25.94
CA GLY A 135 3.08 -35.19 27.40
C GLY A 135 2.26 -34.11 28.14
N LEU A 136 1.20 -33.60 27.52
CA LEU A 136 0.29 -32.67 28.17
C LEU A 136 -0.48 -33.37 29.31
N THR A 137 -0.61 -32.70 30.45
CA THR A 137 -1.18 -33.29 31.68
C THR A 137 -2.69 -33.11 31.83
N GLY A 138 -3.34 -32.35 30.95
CA GLY A 138 -4.73 -31.90 31.13
C GLY A 138 -4.87 -30.63 31.97
N SER A 139 -3.80 -30.20 32.65
CA SER A 139 -3.72 -28.95 33.41
C SER A 139 -2.80 -27.94 32.71
N THR A 140 -2.90 -26.66 33.07
CA THR A 140 -1.98 -25.63 32.56
C THR A 140 -0.56 -25.93 33.04
N GLN A 141 0.38 -26.03 32.10
CA GLN A 141 1.80 -26.26 32.35
C GLN A 141 2.65 -25.30 31.50
N THR A 142 3.80 -24.87 32.00
CA THR A 142 4.72 -24.03 31.22
C THR A 142 5.54 -24.89 30.29
N ILE A 143 5.39 -24.68 28.98
CA ILE A 143 6.20 -25.31 27.94
C ILE A 143 7.39 -24.41 27.65
N THR A 144 8.61 -24.97 27.65
CA THR A 144 9.82 -24.26 27.25
C THR A 144 10.60 -25.09 26.24
N VAL A 145 10.72 -24.60 25.01
CA VAL A 145 11.39 -25.29 23.91
C VAL A 145 12.72 -24.58 23.62
N PRO A 146 13.87 -25.25 23.81
CA PRO A 146 15.16 -24.70 23.41
C PRO A 146 15.19 -24.39 21.92
N LEU A 147 15.74 -23.23 21.52
CA LEU A 147 15.88 -22.90 20.09
C LEU A 147 16.83 -23.86 19.36
N SER A 148 17.72 -24.54 20.10
CA SER A 148 18.56 -25.61 19.57
C SER A 148 17.78 -26.85 19.10
N SER A 149 16.50 -26.98 19.47
CA SER A 149 15.62 -28.05 19.01
C SER A 149 15.19 -27.92 17.54
N PHE A 150 15.54 -26.80 16.87
CA PHE A 150 15.25 -26.53 15.46
C PHE A 150 16.55 -26.54 14.63
N PRO A 151 17.11 -27.73 14.31
CA PRO A 151 18.40 -27.83 13.65
C PRO A 151 18.38 -27.19 12.26
N GLY A 152 19.37 -26.35 11.98
CA GLY A 152 19.51 -25.66 10.70
C GLY A 152 18.69 -24.37 10.57
N ALA A 153 17.89 -23.99 11.58
CA ALA A 153 17.15 -22.73 11.59
C ALA A 153 18.10 -21.53 11.68
N ASN A 154 17.84 -20.48 10.89
CA ASN A 154 18.57 -19.23 11.00
C ASN A 154 18.02 -18.39 12.18
N LEU A 155 18.54 -18.67 13.37
CA LEU A 155 18.14 -17.96 14.60
C LEU A 155 18.51 -16.46 14.61
N GLY A 156 19.23 -15.98 13.59
CA GLY A 156 19.49 -14.55 13.40
C GLY A 156 18.35 -13.80 12.71
N VAL A 157 17.39 -14.51 12.11
CA VAL A 157 16.29 -13.96 11.30
C VAL A 157 15.04 -14.83 11.50
N ILE A 158 14.43 -14.75 12.68
CA ILE A 158 13.19 -15.45 13.01
C ILE A 158 12.00 -14.61 12.55
N LYS A 159 11.10 -15.17 11.74
CA LYS A 159 9.96 -14.45 11.13
C LYS A 159 8.61 -14.73 11.79
N ALA A 160 8.40 -15.91 12.33
CA ALA A 160 7.14 -16.26 12.97
C ALA A 160 7.25 -17.51 13.85
N TRP A 161 6.23 -17.70 14.68
CA TRP A 161 5.90 -18.96 15.35
C TRP A 161 4.48 -19.38 14.98
N ALA A 162 4.25 -20.68 14.79
CA ALA A 162 2.91 -21.23 14.67
C ALA A 162 2.72 -22.48 15.54
N TRP A 163 1.52 -22.64 16.07
CA TRP A 163 1.05 -23.79 16.84
C TRP A 163 -0.01 -24.50 16.01
N SER A 164 0.24 -25.76 15.64
CA SER A 164 -0.62 -26.54 14.75
C SER A 164 -0.67 -28.01 15.18
N GLY A 165 -1.33 -28.87 14.41
CA GLY A 165 -1.25 -30.32 14.62
C GLY A 165 -1.84 -30.80 15.95
N PHE A 166 -2.85 -30.10 16.47
CA PHE A 166 -3.48 -30.43 17.75
C PHE A 166 -4.15 -31.81 17.71
N SER A 167 -3.67 -32.72 18.56
CA SER A 167 -4.04 -34.14 18.59
C SER A 167 -5.49 -34.48 18.92
N ALA A 168 -6.28 -33.54 19.43
CA ALA A 168 -7.61 -33.81 19.93
C ALA A 168 -8.53 -32.59 19.82
N ALA A 169 -9.79 -32.85 19.50
CA ALA A 169 -10.86 -31.87 19.59
C ALA A 169 -11.19 -31.59 21.06
N GLY A 170 -11.32 -30.32 21.41
CA GLY A 170 -11.55 -29.88 22.78
C GLY A 170 -10.99 -28.48 22.99
N THR A 171 -11.15 -27.94 24.19
CA THR A 171 -10.65 -26.60 24.52
C THR A 171 -9.17 -26.65 24.88
N TRP A 172 -8.39 -25.82 24.19
CA TRP A 172 -6.97 -25.58 24.41
C TRP A 172 -6.77 -24.16 24.89
N GLU A 173 -5.69 -23.92 25.65
CA GLU A 173 -5.32 -22.60 26.13
C GLU A 173 -3.84 -22.32 25.86
N LEU A 174 -3.53 -21.14 25.34
CA LEU A 174 -2.17 -20.64 25.11
C LEU A 174 -1.99 -19.33 25.87
N GLY A 175 -1.11 -19.33 26.87
CA GLY A 175 -0.77 -18.17 27.68
C GLY A 175 0.40 -17.37 27.12
N GLN A 176 0.75 -16.28 27.80
CA GLN A 176 1.81 -15.36 27.39
C GLN A 176 3.07 -16.09 26.87
N THR A 177 3.44 -15.78 25.64
CA THR A 177 4.57 -16.36 24.93
C THR A 177 5.78 -15.43 25.00
N SER A 178 6.98 -15.96 25.23
CA SER A 178 8.20 -15.17 25.36
C SER A 178 9.46 -15.88 24.87
N PHE A 179 10.44 -15.14 24.35
CA PHE A 179 11.81 -15.62 24.23
C PHE A 179 12.53 -15.52 25.59
N VAL A 180 13.39 -16.48 25.89
CA VAL A 180 14.03 -16.65 27.20
C VAL A 180 15.52 -16.35 27.15
N CYS A 181 16.03 -15.61 28.15
CA CYS A 181 17.47 -15.43 28.35
C CYS A 181 18.11 -16.66 29.01
N PRO A 182 19.37 -17.01 28.67
CA PRO A 182 20.13 -18.04 29.37
C PRO A 182 20.31 -17.65 30.85
N GLY A 183 19.59 -18.32 31.76
CA GLY A 183 19.70 -18.10 33.21
C GLY A 183 18.39 -17.91 33.99
N GLY A 184 17.25 -17.76 33.31
CA GLY A 184 15.91 -17.63 33.94
C GLY A 184 15.21 -18.94 34.34
N SER A 185 15.98 -19.89 34.90
CA SER A 185 15.66 -21.27 35.36
C SER A 185 14.19 -21.68 35.67
N THR A 186 13.70 -22.80 35.10
CA THR A 186 13.61 -24.17 35.71
C THR A 186 13.08 -25.20 34.71
N SER A 187 13.65 -26.40 34.74
CA SER A 187 13.38 -27.58 33.88
C SER A 187 12.27 -28.51 34.42
N VAL A 188 11.52 -29.20 33.54
CA VAL A 188 11.18 -30.65 33.63
C VAL A 188 10.96 -31.22 32.19
N PRO A 189 11.41 -32.45 31.84
CA PRO A 189 11.49 -32.95 30.45
C PRO A 189 10.35 -33.92 30.08
N VAL A 190 9.99 -34.06 28.79
CA VAL A 190 9.38 -35.31 28.27
C VAL A 190 9.77 -35.61 26.81
N SER A 191 10.47 -36.74 26.70
CA SER A 191 10.63 -37.78 25.66
C SER A 191 10.43 -37.54 24.16
N SER A 192 11.52 -37.83 23.44
CA SER A 192 11.61 -38.17 22.01
C SER A 192 11.02 -39.56 21.68
N ALA A 193 10.23 -39.67 20.61
CA ALA A 193 10.04 -40.93 19.89
C ALA A 193 9.76 -40.72 18.39
N THR A 194 10.75 -41.15 17.61
CA THR A 194 10.83 -41.66 16.24
C THR A 194 9.59 -41.71 15.33
N SER A 195 9.82 -41.25 14.10
CA SER A 195 9.08 -41.46 12.85
C SER A 195 8.55 -42.87 12.62
N THR A 196 7.29 -43.00 12.20
CA THR A 196 6.83 -44.09 11.32
C THR A 196 5.75 -43.62 10.35
N THR A 197 6.00 -43.93 9.09
CA THR A 197 5.13 -43.78 7.92
C THR A 197 4.04 -44.84 7.95
N SER A 198 2.77 -44.48 7.72
CA SER A 198 1.76 -45.43 7.22
C SER A 198 0.63 -44.74 6.44
N THR A 199 0.64 -45.03 5.15
CA THR A 199 -0.48 -44.96 4.20
C THR A 199 -1.54 -45.99 4.59
N ALA A 200 -2.85 -45.67 4.56
CA ALA A 200 -3.94 -46.54 4.07
C ALA A 200 -5.35 -46.04 4.44
N THR A 201 -6.14 -45.75 3.39
CA THR A 201 -7.42 -46.40 3.08
C THR A 201 -8.69 -46.04 3.88
N THR A 202 -9.59 -45.35 3.16
CA THR A 202 -11.02 -45.63 2.96
C THR A 202 -11.77 -46.47 4.01
N SER A 203 -12.82 -45.88 4.58
CA SER A 203 -14.04 -46.63 4.92
C SER A 203 -15.30 -45.79 4.72
N THR A 204 -16.16 -46.32 3.85
CA THR A 204 -17.56 -45.99 3.63
C THR A 204 -18.39 -46.39 4.85
N SER A 205 -19.35 -45.55 5.24
CA SER A 205 -20.59 -46.04 5.85
C SER A 205 -21.75 -45.08 5.56
N SER A 206 -22.89 -45.69 5.35
CA SER A 206 -24.08 -45.19 4.69
C SER A 206 -25.23 -44.96 5.67
N THR A 207 -26.14 -44.06 5.27
CA THR A 207 -27.61 -44.06 5.53
C THR A 207 -28.12 -44.10 6.97
N THR A 208 -28.91 -43.08 7.33
CA THR A 208 -30.37 -43.25 7.48
C THR A 208 -31.12 -41.92 7.48
N SER A 209 -32.33 -41.98 6.93
CA SER A 209 -33.32 -40.95 6.68
C SER A 209 -34.46 -40.99 7.71
N SER A 210 -35.15 -39.86 7.91
CA SER A 210 -36.60 -39.73 8.21
C SER A 210 -36.92 -38.24 8.45
N THR A 211 -37.68 -37.58 7.55
CA THR A 211 -39.14 -37.28 7.65
C THR A 211 -39.53 -36.51 8.92
N GLY A 212 -40.24 -35.39 8.92
CA GLY A 212 -41.02 -34.64 7.92
C GLY A 212 -42.01 -33.74 8.70
N SER A 213 -42.59 -32.72 8.04
CA SER A 213 -43.98 -32.24 8.20
C SER A 213 -44.13 -30.71 7.94
N THR A 214 -44.91 -30.41 6.89
CA THR A 214 -45.98 -29.37 6.75
C THR A 214 -45.69 -27.91 7.18
N GLY A 215 -45.92 -26.86 6.39
CA GLY A 215 -46.85 -26.64 5.28
C GLY A 215 -47.86 -25.53 5.67
N SER A 216 -47.85 -24.39 4.96
CA SER A 216 -49.04 -23.55 4.73
C SER A 216 -48.76 -22.46 3.68
N THR A 217 -49.81 -22.06 2.99
CA THR A 217 -49.87 -21.45 1.65
C THR A 217 -50.78 -20.23 1.70
N SER A 218 -50.48 -19.15 0.95
CA SER A 218 -51.44 -18.28 0.22
C SER A 218 -50.71 -17.02 -0.31
N THR A 219 -50.54 -16.75 -1.63
CA THR A 219 -51.45 -16.05 -2.59
C THR A 219 -51.91 -14.65 -2.11
N THR A 220 -51.91 -13.52 -2.85
CA THR A 220 -51.96 -13.24 -4.31
C THR A 220 -51.81 -11.71 -4.59
N SER A 221 -51.52 -11.35 -5.86
CA SER A 221 -51.93 -10.15 -6.65
C SER A 221 -51.48 -8.74 -6.22
N SER A 222 -50.72 -7.93 -6.98
CA SER A 222 -50.84 -7.36 -8.34
C SER A 222 -51.89 -6.24 -8.52
N THR A 223 -51.47 -5.00 -8.78
CA THR A 223 -52.03 -4.14 -9.85
C THR A 223 -51.19 -2.89 -10.13
N SER A 224 -51.10 -2.59 -11.42
CA SER A 224 -50.49 -1.46 -12.12
C SER A 224 -51.50 -0.37 -12.45
N SER A 225 -51.06 0.89 -12.61
CA SER A 225 -51.76 1.87 -13.47
C SER A 225 -50.85 2.99 -13.98
N THR A 226 -50.93 3.19 -15.28
CA THR A 226 -50.27 4.11 -16.22
C THR A 226 -51.00 5.46 -16.31
N SER A 227 -50.33 6.57 -16.65
CA SER A 227 -50.60 7.44 -17.84
C SER A 227 -50.09 8.90 -17.77
N SER A 228 -49.24 9.26 -18.76
CA SER A 228 -49.32 10.40 -19.70
C SER A 228 -49.04 11.88 -19.32
N ALA A 229 -47.79 12.30 -19.57
CA ALA A 229 -47.26 13.38 -20.46
C ALA A 229 -47.98 14.74 -20.72
N SER A 230 -47.17 15.83 -20.66
CA SER A 230 -47.11 16.90 -21.69
C SER A 230 -45.78 17.69 -21.64
N THR A 231 -45.25 17.99 -22.83
CA THR A 231 -43.90 18.45 -23.22
C THR A 231 -43.74 19.98 -23.33
N SER A 232 -42.54 20.51 -23.10
CA SER A 232 -41.97 21.62 -23.91
C SER A 232 -40.44 21.67 -23.83
N SER A 233 -39.83 21.78 -25.02
CA SER A 233 -38.42 21.62 -25.40
C SER A 233 -37.51 22.84 -25.14
N GLY A 234 -36.24 22.58 -24.80
CA GLY A 234 -35.13 23.52 -24.89
C GLY A 234 -33.80 22.78 -25.07
N THR A 235 -33.19 22.93 -26.25
CA THR A 235 -31.96 22.29 -26.73
C THR A 235 -30.70 22.76 -25.98
N GLY A 236 -29.97 21.82 -25.37
CA GLY A 236 -28.63 21.98 -24.84
C GLY A 236 -27.92 20.62 -24.84
N THR A 237 -26.74 20.57 -25.43
CA THR A 237 -25.99 19.36 -25.81
C THR A 237 -25.52 18.60 -24.56
N SER A 238 -26.32 17.62 -24.15
CA SER A 238 -26.02 16.65 -23.11
C SER A 238 -25.27 15.46 -23.73
N THR A 239 -24.08 15.13 -23.24
CA THR A 239 -23.50 13.80 -23.43
C THR A 239 -24.36 12.83 -22.63
N THR A 240 -25.24 12.17 -23.38
CA THR A 240 -26.30 11.29 -22.91
C THR A 240 -25.76 10.07 -22.19
N SER A 241 -26.27 9.83 -20.98
CA SER A 241 -26.48 8.51 -20.41
C SER A 241 -27.04 7.57 -21.48
N SER A 242 -26.42 6.41 -21.65
CA SER A 242 -26.90 5.37 -22.54
C SER A 242 -28.22 4.82 -22.01
N ILE A 243 -29.31 5.28 -22.62
CA ILE A 243 -30.56 4.53 -22.69
C ILE A 243 -30.20 3.19 -23.34
N VAL A 244 -30.31 2.10 -22.59
CA VAL A 244 -30.08 0.73 -23.06
C VAL A 244 -31.05 0.44 -24.22
N PRO A 245 -30.57 0.18 -25.44
CA PRO A 245 -31.40 -0.38 -26.49
C PRO A 245 -31.74 -1.82 -26.10
N THR A 246 -33.02 -2.14 -25.94
CA THR A 246 -33.50 -3.52 -25.94
C THR A 246 -33.28 -4.10 -27.35
N GLY A 247 -32.27 -4.95 -27.52
CA GLY A 247 -32.11 -5.69 -28.78
C GLY A 247 -30.81 -6.47 -29.02
N THR A 248 -29.68 -6.10 -28.40
CA THR A 248 -28.40 -6.81 -28.60
C THR A 248 -27.66 -7.01 -27.29
N CYS A 249 -27.35 -8.26 -26.97
CA CYS A 249 -26.48 -8.59 -25.85
C CYS A 249 -25.10 -7.92 -26.05
N GLN A 250 -24.55 -7.32 -24.98
CA GLN A 250 -23.19 -6.78 -24.93
C GLN A 250 -22.33 -7.64 -24.00
N PRO A 251 -21.05 -7.90 -24.33
CA PRO A 251 -20.13 -8.58 -23.43
C PRO A 251 -20.10 -7.90 -22.07
N LEU A 252 -20.12 -8.68 -21.00
CA LEU A 252 -20.02 -8.16 -19.64
C LEU A 252 -18.59 -8.35 -19.14
N LEU A 253 -17.88 -7.24 -18.99
CA LEU A 253 -16.49 -7.23 -18.55
C LEU A 253 -16.37 -7.76 -17.12
N ILE A 254 -15.52 -8.76 -16.93
CA ILE A 254 -15.13 -9.26 -15.61
C ILE A 254 -13.89 -8.51 -15.16
N ASP A 255 -12.84 -8.56 -15.98
CA ASP A 255 -11.57 -7.89 -15.70
C ASP A 255 -10.89 -7.47 -17.01
N ASP A 256 -10.41 -6.23 -17.06
CA ASP A 256 -9.63 -5.69 -18.19
C ASP A 256 -8.14 -5.56 -17.86
N TRP A 257 -7.74 -5.91 -16.63
CA TRP A 257 -6.39 -5.73 -16.10
C TRP A 257 -5.84 -4.32 -16.39
N ALA A 258 -6.70 -3.30 -16.32
CA ALA A 258 -6.36 -1.93 -16.71
C ALA A 258 -5.26 -1.30 -15.85
N SER A 259 -5.13 -1.74 -14.60
CA SER A 259 -4.07 -1.28 -13.71
C SER A 259 -3.63 -2.34 -12.71
N GLN A 260 -2.32 -2.38 -12.44
CA GLN A 260 -1.74 -3.14 -11.34
C GLN A 260 -2.40 -2.78 -10.01
N SER A 261 -2.70 -1.49 -9.78
CA SER A 261 -3.21 -1.03 -8.50
C SER A 261 -4.54 -1.63 -8.13
N ARG A 262 -5.44 -1.75 -9.11
CA ARG A 262 -6.75 -2.36 -8.87
C ARG A 262 -6.61 -3.82 -8.38
N LEU A 263 -5.61 -4.54 -8.89
CA LEU A 263 -5.33 -5.91 -8.50
C LEU A 263 -4.56 -6.04 -7.17
N THR A 264 -3.57 -5.18 -6.92
CA THR A 264 -2.68 -5.34 -5.75
C THR A 264 -2.99 -4.47 -4.54
N PHE A 265 -3.76 -3.39 -4.70
CA PHE A 265 -4.19 -2.56 -3.57
C PHE A 265 -5.64 -2.86 -3.18
N LEU A 266 -6.56 -2.95 -4.15
CA LEU A 266 -7.96 -3.24 -3.85
C LEU A 266 -8.30 -4.73 -3.85
N PHE A 267 -7.51 -5.55 -4.54
CA PHE A 267 -7.88 -6.92 -4.89
C PHE A 267 -9.24 -6.97 -5.59
N TYR A 268 -9.52 -6.03 -6.50
CA TYR A 268 -10.81 -5.95 -7.22
C TYR A 268 -10.66 -6.07 -8.74
N ASN A 269 -11.65 -6.69 -9.36
CA ASN A 269 -11.77 -6.73 -10.82
C ASN A 269 -12.54 -5.52 -11.36
N ALA A 270 -12.81 -5.49 -12.66
CA ALA A 270 -13.55 -4.39 -13.30
C ALA A 270 -15.03 -4.31 -12.86
N MET A 271 -15.54 -5.33 -12.17
CA MET A 271 -16.86 -5.34 -11.53
C MET A 271 -16.84 -4.83 -10.07
N ASN A 272 -15.69 -4.35 -9.58
CA ASN A 272 -15.46 -4.04 -8.16
C ASN A 272 -15.75 -5.24 -7.24
N GLN A 273 -15.41 -6.45 -7.71
CA GLN A 273 -15.55 -7.69 -6.95
C GLN A 273 -14.17 -8.28 -6.63
N PRO A 274 -14.01 -9.00 -5.51
CA PRO A 274 -12.73 -9.61 -5.14
C PRO A 274 -12.08 -10.43 -6.25
N THR A 275 -10.81 -10.17 -6.53
CA THR A 275 -9.98 -10.84 -7.54
C THR A 275 -8.55 -10.85 -7.02
N SER A 276 -7.96 -12.03 -6.85
CA SER A 276 -6.61 -12.16 -6.28
C SER A 276 -6.11 -13.62 -6.34
N ASP A 277 -4.97 -13.88 -5.71
CA ASP A 277 -4.56 -15.16 -5.18
C ASP A 277 -4.64 -15.17 -3.63
N ASP A 278 -4.11 -16.22 -3.01
CA ASP A 278 -3.89 -16.39 -1.57
C ASP A 278 -2.41 -16.19 -1.18
N GLY A 279 -1.63 -15.49 -2.00
CA GLY A 279 -0.18 -15.35 -1.86
C GLY A 279 0.64 -16.57 -2.30
N THR A 280 -0.01 -17.59 -2.88
CA THR A 280 0.69 -18.76 -3.44
C THR A 280 1.45 -18.45 -4.72
N MET A 281 1.04 -17.42 -5.47
CA MET A 281 1.80 -17.00 -6.66
C MET A 281 3.19 -16.51 -6.26
N THR A 282 4.20 -16.80 -7.09
CA THR A 282 5.53 -16.19 -6.96
C THR A 282 5.49 -14.72 -7.34
N SER A 283 4.69 -14.37 -8.35
CA SER A 283 4.43 -12.99 -8.74
C SER A 283 3.12 -12.89 -9.54
N ILE A 284 2.50 -11.71 -9.45
CA ILE A 284 1.35 -11.29 -10.23
C ILE A 284 1.67 -9.91 -10.79
N VAL A 285 1.80 -9.81 -12.12
CA VAL A 285 2.23 -8.58 -12.79
C VAL A 285 1.20 -8.17 -13.82
N VAL A 286 0.67 -6.95 -13.71
CA VAL A 286 -0.26 -6.35 -14.65
C VAL A 286 0.49 -5.37 -15.55
N ALA A 287 0.33 -5.54 -16.86
CA ALA A 287 0.85 -4.61 -17.85
C ALA A 287 0.05 -4.73 -19.15
N ASN A 288 -0.21 -3.59 -19.80
CA ASN A 288 -0.86 -3.53 -21.12
C ASN A 288 -2.19 -4.31 -21.18
N ASN A 289 -3.07 -4.15 -20.19
CA ASN A 289 -4.34 -4.89 -20.09
C ASN A 289 -4.19 -6.42 -19.99
N HIS A 290 -3.06 -6.89 -19.49
CA HIS A 290 -2.80 -8.30 -19.22
C HIS A 290 -2.29 -8.50 -17.80
N VAL A 291 -2.61 -9.65 -17.20
CA VAL A 291 -2.02 -10.13 -15.96
C VAL A 291 -1.16 -11.37 -16.23
N THR A 292 0.11 -11.33 -15.86
CA THR A 292 1.01 -12.48 -15.84
C THR A 292 1.05 -13.07 -14.44
N LEU A 293 0.62 -14.32 -14.33
CA LEU A 293 0.64 -15.12 -13.12
C LEU A 293 1.85 -16.05 -13.17
N THR A 294 2.69 -16.03 -12.13
CA THR A 294 3.82 -16.95 -11.97
C THR A 294 3.55 -17.91 -10.82
N PRO A 295 2.95 -19.08 -11.07
CA PRO A 295 2.49 -19.99 -10.02
C PRO A 295 3.62 -20.81 -9.38
N LYS A 296 3.49 -21.06 -8.07
CA LYS A 296 4.12 -22.19 -7.35
C LYS A 296 3.20 -23.42 -7.39
N ALA A 297 3.69 -24.54 -6.86
CA ALA A 297 2.88 -25.74 -6.70
C ALA A 297 1.62 -25.41 -5.86
N ASN A 298 0.46 -25.87 -6.33
CA ASN A 298 -0.85 -25.63 -5.72
C ASN A 298 -1.33 -24.17 -5.71
N SER A 299 -0.74 -23.30 -6.54
CA SER A 299 -1.25 -21.92 -6.60
C SER A 299 -2.65 -21.87 -7.19
N TYR A 300 -3.40 -20.84 -6.78
CA TYR A 300 -4.63 -20.48 -7.46
C TYR A 300 -4.77 -18.98 -7.67
N PHE A 301 -5.63 -18.59 -8.59
CA PHE A 301 -6.04 -17.21 -8.82
C PHE A 301 -7.55 -17.20 -9.07
N TYR A 302 -8.27 -16.23 -8.55
CA TYR A 302 -9.72 -16.18 -8.61
C TYR A 302 -10.23 -14.80 -8.99
N SER A 303 -11.44 -14.76 -9.52
CA SER A 303 -12.19 -13.53 -9.76
C SER A 303 -13.68 -13.74 -9.45
N ASN A 304 -14.26 -12.88 -8.62
CA ASN A 304 -15.65 -12.93 -8.21
C ASN A 304 -16.54 -12.08 -9.13
N PHE A 305 -17.83 -12.41 -9.21
CA PHE A 305 -18.81 -11.70 -10.05
C PHE A 305 -19.95 -11.05 -9.25
N GLY A 306 -20.05 -11.28 -7.93
CA GLY A 306 -21.11 -10.70 -7.11
C GLY A 306 -22.52 -11.27 -7.41
N CYS A 307 -22.60 -12.49 -7.95
CA CYS A 307 -23.81 -13.20 -8.39
C CYS A 307 -24.41 -12.70 -9.73
N VAL A 308 -23.78 -13.11 -10.83
CA VAL A 308 -24.23 -12.80 -12.19
C VAL A 308 -25.21 -13.85 -12.72
N SER A 309 -26.32 -13.38 -13.27
CA SER A 309 -27.23 -14.21 -14.07
C SER A 309 -26.81 -14.18 -15.54
N ALA A 310 -26.27 -15.30 -16.02
CA ALA A 310 -25.91 -15.52 -17.42
C ALA A 310 -27.02 -16.19 -18.24
N ALA A 311 -28.07 -16.68 -17.58
CA ALA A 311 -29.17 -17.40 -18.20
C ALA A 311 -29.76 -16.62 -19.39
N ASN A 312 -29.87 -17.29 -20.54
CA ASN A 312 -30.41 -16.75 -21.80
C ASN A 312 -29.70 -15.50 -22.34
N LYS A 313 -28.51 -15.16 -21.84
CA LYS A 313 -27.75 -13.96 -22.24
C LYS A 313 -26.32 -14.28 -22.68
N TYR A 314 -25.58 -15.00 -21.84
CA TYR A 314 -24.17 -15.32 -22.06
C TYR A 314 -23.95 -16.82 -22.21
N GLY A 315 -23.17 -17.25 -23.21
CA GLY A 315 -22.85 -18.67 -23.42
C GLY A 315 -21.58 -19.14 -22.73
N GLY A 316 -20.77 -18.22 -22.21
CA GLY A 316 -19.53 -18.53 -21.51
C GLY A 316 -18.71 -17.29 -21.21
N ILE A 317 -17.48 -17.52 -20.77
CA ILE A 317 -16.45 -16.50 -20.56
C ILE A 317 -15.37 -16.66 -21.63
N SER A 318 -14.81 -15.55 -22.12
CA SER A 318 -13.66 -15.56 -23.04
C SER A 318 -12.57 -14.62 -22.57
N LEU A 319 -11.33 -15.01 -22.86
CA LEU A 319 -10.13 -14.26 -22.55
C LEU A 319 -8.98 -14.64 -23.48
N ARG A 320 -8.06 -13.70 -23.72
CA ARG A 320 -6.78 -13.99 -24.36
C ARG A 320 -5.87 -14.71 -23.37
N ILE A 321 -5.14 -15.73 -23.84
CA ILE A 321 -4.14 -16.41 -23.01
C ILE A 321 -2.86 -16.57 -23.83
N LYS A 322 -1.73 -16.21 -23.22
CA LYS A 322 -0.38 -16.54 -23.70
C LYS A 322 0.29 -17.44 -22.67
N ALA A 323 0.65 -18.64 -23.09
CA ALA A 323 1.35 -19.61 -22.25
C ALA A 323 2.26 -20.49 -23.12
N ASP A 324 3.34 -21.00 -22.54
CA ASP A 324 4.28 -21.87 -23.23
C ASP A 324 3.68 -23.25 -23.53
N ALA A 325 4.26 -23.95 -24.51
CA ALA A 325 3.92 -25.33 -24.78
C ALA A 325 4.04 -26.21 -23.53
N GLY A 326 3.06 -27.10 -23.35
CA GLY A 326 2.95 -27.99 -22.20
C GLY A 326 2.40 -27.35 -20.93
N THR A 327 1.95 -26.10 -20.95
CA THR A 327 1.28 -25.47 -19.81
C THR A 327 -0.09 -26.11 -19.55
N THR A 328 -0.42 -26.39 -18.29
CA THR A 328 -1.73 -26.94 -17.88
C THR A 328 -2.19 -26.31 -16.57
N PHE A 329 -3.49 -26.11 -16.46
CA PHE A 329 -4.19 -25.70 -15.23
C PHE A 329 -5.65 -26.14 -15.33
N THR A 330 -6.42 -25.90 -14.27
CA THR A 330 -7.85 -26.21 -14.19
C THR A 330 -8.64 -24.92 -14.01
N VAL A 331 -9.72 -24.79 -14.76
CA VAL A 331 -10.72 -23.75 -14.59
C VAL A 331 -11.84 -24.31 -13.73
N GLN A 332 -12.11 -23.67 -12.60
CA GLN A 332 -13.26 -23.97 -11.75
C GLN A 332 -14.28 -22.84 -11.86
N MET A 333 -15.49 -23.17 -12.35
CA MET A 333 -16.64 -22.27 -12.31
C MET A 333 -17.43 -22.51 -11.04
N GLN A 334 -17.90 -21.44 -10.40
CA GLN A 334 -18.69 -21.53 -9.18
C GLN A 334 -20.08 -20.91 -9.36
N SER A 335 -21.09 -21.58 -8.81
CA SER A 335 -22.46 -21.07 -8.70
C SER A 335 -23.02 -21.30 -7.30
N SER A 336 -23.81 -20.36 -6.78
CA SER A 336 -24.38 -20.44 -5.42
C SER A 336 -25.88 -20.21 -5.43
N SER A 337 -26.65 -21.10 -4.79
CA SER A 337 -28.10 -20.91 -4.63
C SER A 337 -28.47 -19.67 -3.81
N THR A 338 -27.54 -19.19 -2.96
CA THR A 338 -27.68 -18.04 -2.07
C THR A 338 -26.87 -16.82 -2.53
N CYS A 339 -26.27 -16.88 -3.72
CA CYS A 339 -25.37 -15.82 -4.22
C CYS A 339 -24.13 -15.57 -3.34
N SER A 340 -23.76 -16.53 -2.49
CA SER A 340 -22.56 -16.41 -1.65
C SER A 340 -21.34 -17.03 -2.34
N ALA A 341 -20.25 -16.27 -2.41
CA ALA A 341 -18.95 -16.76 -2.87
C ALA A 341 -18.27 -17.75 -1.89
N SER A 342 -18.78 -17.90 -0.66
CA SER A 342 -18.28 -18.87 0.33
C SER A 342 -19.17 -20.11 0.49
N ALA A 343 -20.40 -20.07 -0.02
CA ALA A 343 -21.34 -21.19 -0.04
C ALA A 343 -21.74 -21.52 -1.47
N PHE A 344 -20.83 -22.16 -2.21
CA PHE A 344 -20.94 -22.42 -3.64
C PHE A 344 -20.83 -23.92 -3.98
N ASN A 345 -21.23 -24.26 -5.21
CA ASN A 345 -20.88 -25.52 -5.88
C ASN A 345 -19.83 -25.20 -6.97
N GLY A 346 -18.69 -25.90 -6.92
CA GLY A 346 -17.59 -25.75 -7.87
C GLY A 346 -17.62 -26.81 -8.96
N PHE A 347 -17.29 -26.41 -10.20
CA PHE A 347 -17.29 -27.28 -11.37
C PHE A 347 -15.97 -27.13 -12.13
N ASP A 348 -15.18 -28.20 -12.19
CA ASP A 348 -13.81 -28.16 -12.70
C ASP A 348 -13.70 -28.65 -14.14
N ARG A 349 -12.89 -27.96 -14.95
CA ARG A 349 -12.42 -28.45 -16.25
C ARG A 349 -10.95 -28.13 -16.44
N THR A 350 -10.15 -29.14 -16.76
CA THR A 350 -8.75 -28.93 -17.14
C THR A 350 -8.66 -28.20 -18.47
N THR A 351 -7.57 -27.48 -18.71
CA THR A 351 -7.30 -26.85 -20.02
C THR A 351 -7.42 -27.86 -21.17
N THR A 352 -6.99 -29.12 -20.96
CA THR A 352 -7.16 -30.21 -21.94
C THR A 352 -8.63 -30.60 -22.16
N GLN A 353 -9.44 -30.68 -21.09
CA GLN A 353 -10.88 -30.97 -21.21
C GLN A 353 -11.64 -29.83 -21.90
N LEU A 354 -11.14 -28.59 -21.81
CA LEU A 354 -11.64 -27.44 -22.57
C LEU A 354 -11.11 -27.39 -24.02
N GLY A 355 -10.26 -28.35 -24.42
CA GLY A 355 -9.67 -28.41 -25.76
C GLY A 355 -8.56 -27.39 -26.01
N TRP A 356 -7.99 -26.80 -24.96
CA TRP A 356 -6.96 -25.78 -25.08
C TRP A 356 -5.57 -26.39 -25.31
N THR A 357 -4.84 -25.83 -26.25
CA THR A 357 -3.41 -26.12 -26.50
C THR A 357 -2.64 -24.81 -26.53
N PHE A 358 -1.41 -24.84 -26.02
CA PHE A 358 -0.55 -23.66 -25.90
C PHE A 358 0.75 -23.88 -26.67
N ASP A 359 1.27 -22.81 -27.28
CA ASP A 359 2.49 -22.84 -28.11
C ASP A 359 3.38 -21.61 -27.91
N GLY A 360 3.13 -20.81 -26.86
CA GLY A 360 3.83 -19.55 -26.59
C GLY A 360 3.23 -18.33 -27.28
N THR A 361 2.27 -18.51 -28.19
CA THR A 361 1.55 -17.39 -28.83
C THR A 361 0.25 -17.08 -28.10
N GLU A 362 -0.16 -15.82 -28.15
CA GLU A 362 -1.40 -15.37 -27.53
C GLU A 362 -2.61 -15.66 -28.41
N LYS A 363 -3.62 -16.34 -27.87
CA LYS A 363 -4.83 -16.72 -28.59
C LYS A 363 -6.08 -16.44 -27.75
N LEU A 364 -7.22 -16.30 -28.41
CA LEU A 364 -8.51 -16.21 -27.73
C LEU A 364 -8.95 -17.61 -27.30
N TYR A 365 -9.21 -17.78 -26.01
CA TYR A 365 -9.77 -18.99 -25.43
C TYR A 365 -11.16 -18.71 -24.87
N SER A 366 -11.97 -19.76 -24.78
CA SER A 366 -13.33 -19.68 -24.26
C SER A 366 -13.61 -20.78 -23.26
N ILE A 367 -14.47 -20.45 -22.30
CA ILE A 367 -14.95 -21.28 -21.20
C ILE A 367 -16.48 -21.36 -21.39
N PRO A 368 -16.97 -22.26 -22.27
CA PRO A 368 -18.40 -22.40 -22.52
C PRO A 368 -19.09 -22.97 -21.27
N PHE A 369 -20.21 -22.40 -20.85
CA PHE A 369 -20.94 -22.92 -19.69
C PHE A 369 -21.49 -24.33 -19.94
N SER A 370 -21.76 -24.69 -21.20
CA SER A 370 -22.14 -26.05 -21.60
C SER A 370 -21.09 -27.11 -21.29
N SER A 371 -19.83 -26.73 -21.09
CA SER A 371 -18.77 -27.65 -20.66
C SER A 371 -18.93 -28.09 -19.21
N PHE A 372 -19.68 -27.37 -18.37
CA PHE A 372 -19.80 -27.60 -16.92
C PHE A 372 -21.20 -28.16 -16.57
N SER A 373 -21.31 -29.49 -16.56
CA SER A 373 -22.58 -30.17 -16.21
C SER A 373 -23.02 -29.82 -14.79
N GLY A 374 -24.26 -29.36 -14.63
CA GLY A 374 -24.86 -29.00 -13.34
C GLY A 374 -24.61 -27.57 -12.89
N LEU A 375 -23.84 -26.76 -13.64
CA LEU A 375 -23.59 -25.35 -13.32
C LEU A 375 -24.88 -24.53 -13.41
N ASP A 376 -25.26 -23.83 -12.33
CA ASP A 376 -26.40 -22.91 -12.34
C ASP A 376 -25.97 -21.56 -12.94
N THR A 377 -26.20 -21.42 -14.24
CA THR A 377 -25.89 -20.18 -14.99
C THR A 377 -26.73 -18.98 -14.57
N SER A 378 -27.78 -19.16 -13.76
CA SER A 378 -28.58 -18.03 -13.26
C SER A 378 -27.95 -17.37 -12.02
N LYS A 379 -26.96 -18.01 -11.38
CA LYS A 379 -26.35 -17.58 -10.11
C LYS A 379 -24.84 -17.84 -10.06
N LEU A 380 -24.11 -17.36 -11.07
CA LEU A 380 -22.65 -17.51 -11.13
C LEU A 380 -21.97 -16.58 -10.14
N THR A 381 -21.10 -17.11 -9.28
CA THR A 381 -20.43 -16.33 -8.24
C THR A 381 -18.99 -16.02 -8.55
N SER A 382 -18.23 -16.97 -9.11
CA SER A 382 -16.78 -16.84 -9.26
C SER A 382 -16.22 -17.74 -10.37
N ILE A 383 -15.03 -17.37 -10.85
CA ILE A 383 -14.13 -18.23 -11.62
C ILE A 383 -12.79 -18.35 -10.92
N LEU A 384 -12.25 -19.57 -10.86
CA LEU A 384 -10.94 -19.87 -10.32
C LEU A 384 -10.07 -20.54 -11.39
N PHE A 385 -8.80 -20.19 -11.38
CA PHE A 385 -7.73 -20.88 -12.08
C PHE A 385 -6.87 -21.57 -11.02
N ILE A 386 -6.87 -22.90 -11.01
CA ILE A 386 -6.25 -23.73 -9.97
C ILE A 386 -5.33 -24.78 -10.61
N SER A 387 -4.53 -25.46 -9.79
CA SER A 387 -3.74 -26.63 -10.23
C SER A 387 -2.80 -26.34 -11.39
N PHE A 388 -2.14 -25.16 -11.37
CA PHE A 388 -1.12 -24.81 -12.35
C PHE A 388 0.07 -25.77 -12.30
N ASN A 389 0.66 -26.09 -13.45
CA ASN A 389 1.88 -26.89 -13.54
C ASN A 389 3.18 -26.05 -13.42
N ASN A 390 3.16 -25.02 -12.57
CA ASN A 390 4.30 -24.13 -12.26
C ASN A 390 4.90 -23.37 -13.46
N LYS A 391 4.15 -23.22 -14.54
CA LYS A 391 4.53 -22.40 -15.70
C LYS A 391 3.82 -21.05 -15.65
N PRO A 392 4.49 -19.93 -15.98
CA PRO A 392 3.84 -18.64 -16.09
C PRO A 392 2.71 -18.66 -17.12
N VAL A 393 1.63 -17.95 -16.81
CA VAL A 393 0.49 -17.79 -17.71
C VAL A 393 0.10 -16.32 -17.74
N THR A 394 -0.08 -15.77 -18.93
CA THR A 394 -0.58 -14.41 -19.11
C THR A 394 -2.03 -14.45 -19.58
N PHE A 395 -2.92 -13.79 -18.84
CA PHE A 395 -4.32 -13.58 -19.20
C PHE A 395 -4.52 -12.15 -19.71
N GLY A 396 -5.22 -12.01 -20.83
CA GLY A 396 -5.78 -10.73 -21.27
C GLY A 396 -7.18 -10.51 -20.71
N PRO A 397 -7.89 -9.48 -21.22
CA PRO A 397 -9.21 -9.11 -20.75
C PRO A 397 -10.19 -10.27 -20.74
N MET A 398 -10.92 -10.42 -19.65
CA MET A 398 -11.85 -11.51 -19.37
C MET A 398 -13.26 -10.96 -19.31
N ALA A 399 -14.18 -11.53 -20.10
CA ALA A 399 -15.56 -11.09 -20.15
C ALA A 399 -16.53 -12.24 -20.44
N PHE A 400 -17.78 -12.10 -19.99
CA PHE A 400 -18.88 -12.92 -20.48
C PHE A 400 -19.19 -12.56 -21.94
N TYR A 401 -19.21 -13.55 -22.84
CA TYR A 401 -19.55 -13.32 -24.25
C TYR A 401 -21.01 -13.67 -24.55
N CYS A 402 -21.57 -12.98 -25.55
CA CYS A 402 -22.98 -13.09 -25.90
C CYS A 402 -23.30 -14.30 -26.77
N GLY A 403 -24.44 -14.95 -26.51
CA GLY A 403 -24.86 -16.12 -27.27
C GLY A 403 -23.83 -17.27 -27.16
N SER A 404 -23.77 -18.13 -28.18
CA SER A 404 -22.90 -19.32 -28.17
C SER A 404 -21.51 -19.12 -28.79
N THR A 405 -21.27 -17.98 -29.44
CA THR A 405 -20.02 -17.71 -30.16
C THR A 405 -19.10 -16.85 -29.30
N PRO A 406 -17.89 -17.34 -28.92
CA PRO A 406 -16.95 -16.54 -28.15
C PRO A 406 -16.55 -15.26 -28.89
N THR A 407 -16.61 -14.13 -28.19
CA THR A 407 -16.19 -12.82 -28.69
C THR A 407 -15.21 -12.20 -27.71
N GLU A 408 -14.06 -11.75 -28.20
CA GLU A 408 -13.08 -11.03 -27.40
C GLU A 408 -13.65 -9.70 -26.88
N TYR A 409 -13.36 -9.39 -25.60
CA TYR A 409 -13.51 -8.02 -25.11
C TYR A 409 -12.25 -7.25 -25.47
N ILE A 410 -12.40 -6.20 -26.28
CA ILE A 410 -11.30 -5.31 -26.64
C ILE A 410 -11.40 -4.08 -25.74
N PRO A 411 -10.45 -3.88 -24.81
CA PRO A 411 -10.41 -2.66 -24.01
C PRO A 411 -10.34 -1.44 -24.93
N PRO A 412 -10.99 -0.33 -24.57
CA PRO A 412 -10.79 0.92 -25.28
C PRO A 412 -9.29 1.24 -25.37
N PRO A 413 -8.79 1.75 -26.50
CA PRO A 413 -7.39 2.13 -26.60
C PRO A 413 -7.05 3.15 -25.50
N SER A 414 -6.12 2.79 -24.62
CA SER A 414 -5.59 3.69 -23.60
C SER A 414 -4.98 4.90 -24.32
N SER A 415 -5.50 6.10 -24.03
CA SER A 415 -4.96 7.34 -24.58
C SER A 415 -3.66 7.71 -23.88
N THR A 416 -2.60 6.93 -24.08
CA THR A 416 -1.25 7.36 -23.70
C THR A 416 -0.80 8.37 -24.73
N GLY A 417 -1.21 9.62 -24.56
CA GLY A 417 -0.60 10.74 -25.29
C GLY A 417 0.90 10.69 -25.04
N GLY A 418 1.69 10.40 -26.08
CA GLY A 418 3.14 10.40 -25.99
C GLY A 418 3.63 11.75 -25.46
N ASP A 419 4.63 11.72 -24.59
CA ASP A 419 5.21 12.94 -24.06
C ASP A 419 5.65 13.86 -25.22
N PRO A 420 5.38 15.16 -25.17
CA PRO A 420 5.82 16.07 -26.22
C PRO A 420 7.34 16.05 -26.31
N SER A 421 7.83 15.88 -27.54
CA SER A 421 9.25 15.68 -27.90
C SER A 421 9.99 16.98 -28.21
N SER A 422 9.35 18.14 -28.05
CA SER A 422 9.96 19.44 -28.31
C SER A 422 11.20 19.66 -27.45
N THR A 423 12.26 20.19 -28.04
CA THR A 423 13.52 20.50 -27.37
C THR A 423 13.72 22.01 -27.23
N VAL A 424 14.56 22.43 -26.29
CA VAL A 424 14.99 23.82 -26.16
C VAL A 424 16.43 23.99 -26.65
N PRO A 425 16.79 25.13 -27.27
CA PRO A 425 18.15 25.39 -27.70
C PRO A 425 19.15 25.36 -26.53
N VAL A 426 20.34 24.80 -26.77
CA VAL A 426 21.47 24.93 -25.84
C VAL A 426 21.93 26.39 -25.85
N THR A 427 22.13 26.96 -24.67
CA THR A 427 22.66 28.30 -24.46
C THR A 427 23.97 28.23 -23.69
N SER A 428 24.74 29.31 -23.70
CA SER A 428 25.95 29.43 -22.90
C SER A 428 25.77 30.54 -21.86
N ALA A 429 26.01 30.19 -20.60
CA ALA A 429 25.95 31.12 -19.48
C ALA A 429 27.29 31.80 -19.23
N THR A 430 27.25 32.99 -18.62
CA THR A 430 28.45 33.69 -18.15
C THR A 430 28.83 33.35 -16.72
N ALA A 431 27.90 32.78 -15.93
CA ALA A 431 28.15 32.37 -14.55
C ALA A 431 29.20 31.24 -14.47
N SER A 432 30.11 31.35 -13.50
CA SER A 432 31.19 30.38 -13.32
C SER A 432 30.67 29.01 -12.88
N ALA A 433 31.11 27.96 -13.57
CA ALA A 433 30.83 26.58 -13.20
C ALA A 433 31.44 26.23 -11.83
N PHE A 434 30.80 25.31 -11.11
CA PHE A 434 31.32 24.79 -9.85
C PHE A 434 30.81 23.38 -9.58
N VAL A 435 31.63 22.57 -8.93
CA VAL A 435 31.29 21.19 -8.58
C VAL A 435 30.56 21.17 -7.23
N ILE A 436 29.40 20.52 -7.20
CA ILE A 436 28.64 20.32 -5.97
C ILE A 436 29.15 19.07 -5.27
N ASP A 437 29.24 17.96 -6.00
CA ASP A 437 29.55 16.65 -5.45
C ASP A 437 30.42 15.80 -6.37
N GLN A 438 31.35 15.08 -5.77
CA GLN A 438 32.18 14.03 -6.39
C GLN A 438 32.26 12.78 -5.51
N PHE A 439 31.48 12.73 -4.42
CA PHE A 439 31.35 11.58 -3.52
C PHE A 439 32.70 11.06 -3.00
N SER A 440 33.65 11.98 -2.77
CA SER A 440 35.00 11.70 -2.27
C SER A 440 35.04 11.48 -0.75
N SER A 441 33.98 11.89 -0.05
CA SER A 441 33.76 11.73 1.39
C SER A 441 32.39 11.08 1.60
N PRO A 442 32.17 10.35 2.72
CA PRO A 442 30.89 9.69 3.02
C PRO A 442 29.77 10.64 3.44
N ASP A 443 30.10 11.76 4.08
CA ASP A 443 29.12 12.64 4.75
C ASP A 443 29.18 14.11 4.28
N SER A 444 30.10 14.44 3.37
CA SER A 444 30.28 15.79 2.86
C SER A 444 30.60 15.83 1.37
N ASN A 445 30.06 16.80 0.66
CA ASN A 445 30.30 16.98 -0.77
C ASN A 445 31.54 17.86 -1.07
N ALA A 446 31.77 18.19 -2.35
CA ALA A 446 32.95 18.92 -2.80
C ALA A 446 32.98 20.39 -2.33
N LEU A 447 31.84 20.93 -1.89
CA LEU A 447 31.72 22.27 -1.31
C LEU A 447 31.90 22.28 0.22
N GLY A 448 32.09 21.10 0.83
CA GLY A 448 32.18 20.94 2.28
C GLY A 448 30.84 20.94 3.01
N PHE A 449 29.72 20.87 2.28
CA PHE A 449 28.39 20.78 2.87
C PHE A 449 27.90 19.33 2.96
N TRP A 450 26.86 19.11 3.75
CA TRP A 450 26.31 17.79 3.99
C TRP A 450 25.68 17.19 2.72
N HIS A 451 25.88 15.89 2.53
CA HIS A 451 25.15 15.08 1.58
C HIS A 451 24.75 13.73 2.22
N GLY A 452 23.78 13.04 1.65
CA GLY A 452 23.31 11.75 2.15
C GLY A 452 21.84 11.51 1.84
N GLY A 453 21.32 10.35 2.22
CA GLY A 453 19.95 9.95 1.92
C GLY A 453 19.11 9.63 3.15
N ASP A 454 17.81 9.49 2.93
CA ASP A 454 16.82 9.24 3.99
C ASP A 454 17.08 7.90 4.73
N ASP A 455 17.44 6.85 3.98
CA ASP A 455 17.82 5.54 4.52
C ASP A 455 19.26 5.16 4.09
N PRO A 456 20.24 5.23 5.01
CA PRO A 456 21.63 4.82 4.77
C PRO A 456 21.81 3.36 4.35
N SER A 457 20.81 2.50 4.52
CA SER A 457 20.85 1.10 4.06
C SER A 457 20.58 0.93 2.56
N GLN A 458 20.01 1.96 1.91
CA GLN A 458 19.53 1.90 0.53
C GLN A 458 20.45 2.60 -0.48
N TYR A 459 21.55 3.21 -0.03
CA TYR A 459 22.58 3.77 -0.88
C TYR A 459 23.97 3.50 -0.32
N SER A 460 24.99 3.65 -1.15
CA SER A 460 26.39 3.59 -0.71
C SER A 460 27.24 4.65 -1.39
N ILE A 461 28.19 5.21 -0.64
CA ILE A 461 29.21 6.10 -1.17
C ILE A 461 30.55 5.41 -1.03
N SER A 462 31.19 5.13 -2.17
CA SER A 462 32.52 4.52 -2.19
C SER A 462 33.26 4.82 -3.49
N GLY A 463 34.58 5.03 -3.40
CA GLY A 463 35.43 5.22 -4.59
C GLY A 463 35.05 6.41 -5.47
N GLY A 464 34.57 7.51 -4.89
CA GLY A 464 34.15 8.70 -5.65
C GLY A 464 32.80 8.52 -6.36
N LYS A 465 31.94 7.63 -5.85
CA LYS A 465 30.65 7.31 -6.47
C LYS A 465 29.57 7.16 -5.41
N LEU A 466 28.40 7.69 -5.71
CA LEU A 466 27.14 7.35 -5.07
C LEU A 466 26.48 6.23 -5.86
N THR A 467 26.12 5.12 -5.20
CA THR A 467 25.28 4.07 -5.78
C THR A 467 23.94 4.08 -5.05
N VAL A 468 22.86 4.36 -5.77
CA VAL A 468 21.50 4.38 -5.25
C VAL A 468 20.74 3.16 -5.74
N ASN A 469 20.04 2.47 -4.84
CA ASN A 469 19.05 1.46 -5.17
C ASN A 469 17.86 1.57 -4.21
N PHE A 470 17.22 2.74 -4.21
CA PHE A 470 16.02 2.95 -3.39
C PHE A 470 14.91 2.02 -3.90
N ARG A 471 14.45 1.13 -3.02
CA ARG A 471 13.34 0.20 -3.31
C ARG A 471 11.97 0.81 -3.08
N ASP A 472 11.93 2.04 -2.57
CA ASP A 472 10.73 2.81 -2.30
C ASP A 472 10.95 4.23 -2.85
N THR A 473 9.94 4.75 -3.54
CA THR A 473 9.98 6.09 -4.12
C THR A 473 9.95 7.22 -3.09
N ASP A 474 9.66 6.92 -1.82
CA ASP A 474 9.72 7.92 -0.75
C ASP A 474 11.16 8.30 -0.38
N TYR A 475 12.13 7.42 -0.62
CA TYR A 475 13.52 7.70 -0.30
C TYR A 475 14.19 8.60 -1.33
N SER A 476 15.00 9.51 -0.80
CA SER A 476 15.76 10.47 -1.57
C SER A 476 17.22 10.53 -1.11
N PHE A 477 18.08 11.00 -2.00
CA PHE A 477 19.44 11.42 -1.70
C PHE A 477 19.57 12.93 -1.92
N TYR A 478 20.28 13.61 -1.05
CA TYR A 478 20.44 15.06 -1.03
C TYR A 478 21.91 15.44 -1.06
N THR A 479 22.24 16.55 -1.73
CA THR A 479 23.56 17.18 -1.65
C THR A 479 23.40 18.69 -1.55
N GLN A 480 23.89 19.29 -0.47
CA GLN A 480 23.66 20.71 -0.17
C GLN A 480 24.64 21.64 -0.90
N VAL A 481 24.19 22.82 -1.34
CA VAL A 481 25.10 23.85 -1.88
C VAL A 481 25.39 24.97 -0.88
N THR A 482 24.72 24.95 0.27
CA THR A 482 24.81 25.91 1.38
C THR A 482 24.15 25.31 2.63
N ALA A 483 24.46 25.86 3.81
CA ALA A 483 23.77 25.54 5.06
C ALA A 483 22.45 26.32 5.26
N THR A 484 22.26 27.42 4.53
CA THR A 484 21.04 28.26 4.60
C THR A 484 20.48 28.47 3.19
N CYS A 485 20.53 29.69 2.65
CA CYS A 485 20.14 30.00 1.28
C CYS A 485 21.35 30.41 0.45
N ARG A 486 21.34 30.03 -0.82
CA ARG A 486 22.28 30.48 -1.83
C ARG A 486 21.49 31.11 -2.96
N ASP A 487 21.88 32.33 -3.32
CA ASP A 487 21.32 32.98 -4.50
C ASP A 487 21.89 32.34 -5.77
N MET A 488 21.00 31.72 -6.55
CA MET A 488 21.31 31.12 -7.84
C MET A 488 20.62 31.85 -9.01
N SER A 489 20.06 33.04 -8.81
CA SER A 489 19.42 33.82 -9.89
C SER A 489 20.40 34.19 -11.01
N THR A 490 21.70 34.32 -10.75
CA THR A 490 22.71 34.55 -11.79
C THR A 490 22.99 33.31 -12.64
N TYR A 491 22.52 32.13 -12.23
CA TYR A 491 22.73 30.84 -12.91
C TYR A 491 21.55 30.41 -13.77
N GLU A 492 20.57 31.29 -14.05
CA GLU A 492 19.39 30.98 -14.88
C GLU A 492 19.73 30.38 -16.25
N GLY A 493 20.81 30.85 -16.88
CA GLY A 493 21.30 30.32 -18.16
C GLY A 493 22.20 29.08 -18.04
N SER A 494 22.55 28.66 -16.82
CA SER A 494 23.41 27.51 -16.54
C SER A 494 22.62 26.20 -16.52
N TYR A 495 23.33 25.09 -16.39
CA TYR A 495 22.78 23.75 -16.33
C TYR A 495 23.21 23.04 -15.04
N LEU A 496 22.29 22.32 -14.43
CA LEU A 496 22.61 21.26 -13.48
C LEU A 496 23.06 20.03 -14.28
N HIS A 497 24.32 19.65 -14.11
CA HIS A 497 24.92 18.47 -14.73
C HIS A 497 25.03 17.33 -13.71
N ILE A 498 24.61 16.13 -14.11
CA ILE A 498 24.77 14.90 -13.34
C ILE A 498 25.41 13.84 -14.24
N ALA A 499 26.62 13.41 -13.91
CA ALA A 499 27.28 12.28 -14.57
C ALA A 499 26.87 10.98 -13.86
N TYR A 500 26.35 10.02 -14.61
CA TYR A 500 25.76 8.80 -14.06
C TYR A 500 25.92 7.58 -14.97
N SER A 501 25.58 6.41 -14.45
CA SER A 501 25.30 5.20 -15.22
C SER A 501 24.16 4.40 -14.57
N GLY A 502 23.55 3.50 -15.33
CA GLY A 502 22.39 2.72 -14.87
C GLY A 502 21.08 3.42 -15.17
N SER A 503 20.12 3.38 -14.23
CA SER A 503 18.78 3.90 -14.44
C SER A 503 18.74 5.44 -14.41
N ASN A 504 17.94 6.04 -15.31
CA ASN A 504 17.58 7.46 -15.33
C ASN A 504 16.11 7.71 -14.94
N LEU A 505 15.44 6.68 -14.41
CA LEU A 505 14.05 6.75 -14.01
C LEU A 505 13.95 7.21 -12.55
N PHE A 506 14.20 8.51 -12.36
CA PHE A 506 14.08 9.20 -11.08
C PHE A 506 13.73 10.68 -11.27
N THR A 507 13.32 11.34 -10.19
CA THR A 507 12.99 12.76 -10.13
C THR A 507 14.18 13.57 -9.57
N ILE A 508 14.43 14.74 -10.15
CA ILE A 508 15.44 15.70 -9.70
C ILE A 508 14.73 16.94 -9.16
N ALA A 509 15.14 17.39 -7.98
CA ALA A 509 14.70 18.66 -7.40
C ALA A 509 15.91 19.57 -7.17
N LEU A 510 15.85 20.80 -7.67
CA LEU A 510 16.67 21.89 -7.12
C LEU A 510 15.92 22.43 -5.91
N GLN A 511 16.39 22.11 -4.71
CA GLN A 511 15.66 22.38 -3.49
C GLN A 511 15.76 23.86 -3.11
N GLN A 512 14.63 24.43 -2.69
CA GLN A 512 14.56 25.76 -2.08
C GLN A 512 14.20 25.70 -0.59
N HIS A 513 14.69 26.70 0.13
CA HIS A 513 14.36 26.97 1.52
C HIS A 513 13.01 27.68 1.64
N ASN A 514 12.43 27.68 2.84
CA ASN A 514 11.40 28.65 3.21
C ASN A 514 11.88 30.11 3.12
N SER A 515 10.92 31.03 3.18
CA SER A 515 11.16 32.48 3.12
C SER A 515 12.13 33.05 4.17
N GLY A 516 12.30 32.37 5.31
CA GLY A 516 13.21 32.79 6.37
C GLY A 516 14.61 32.20 6.26
N CYS A 517 14.89 31.33 5.29
CA CYS A 517 16.17 30.61 5.16
C CYS A 517 16.58 29.89 6.46
N ASN A 518 15.60 29.37 7.21
CA ASN A 518 15.78 28.80 8.54
C ASN A 518 15.08 27.44 8.65
N GLU A 519 15.85 26.37 8.85
CA GLU A 519 15.35 24.98 8.92
C GLU A 519 14.46 24.71 10.15
N ALA A 520 14.52 25.56 11.17
CA ALA A 520 13.65 25.48 12.34
C ALA A 520 12.23 25.99 12.06
N VAL A 521 11.98 26.58 10.88
CA VAL A 521 10.69 27.12 10.47
C VAL A 521 10.08 26.24 9.37
N ALA A 522 8.83 25.83 9.54
CA ALA A 522 8.08 25.06 8.56
C ALA A 522 7.44 25.98 7.49
N PRO A 523 7.26 25.50 6.25
CA PRO A 523 7.74 24.21 5.75
C PRO A 523 9.24 24.21 5.47
N TYR A 524 9.91 23.05 5.61
CA TYR A 524 11.30 22.90 5.20
C TYR A 524 11.56 21.48 4.69
N PRO A 525 12.09 21.30 3.47
CA PRO A 525 12.26 22.33 2.43
C PRO A 525 10.91 22.79 1.83
N GLU A 526 10.86 23.99 1.25
CA GLU A 526 9.65 24.54 0.60
C GLU A 526 9.72 24.32 -0.93
N THR A 527 10.12 23.12 -1.37
CA THR A 527 10.40 22.86 -2.79
C THR A 527 9.15 22.45 -3.54
N TRP A 528 8.61 23.35 -4.34
CA TRP A 528 7.34 23.14 -5.02
C TRP A 528 7.46 22.74 -6.49
N ASP A 529 8.65 22.43 -7.00
CA ASP A 529 8.86 22.08 -8.40
C ASP A 529 10.03 21.14 -8.61
N VAL A 530 9.88 20.23 -9.57
CA VAL A 530 10.78 19.11 -9.83
C VAL A 530 10.79 18.78 -11.32
N VAL A 531 11.77 18.01 -11.76
CA VAL A 531 11.85 17.52 -13.15
C VAL A 531 12.14 16.03 -13.21
N GLU A 532 11.75 15.40 -14.31
CA GLU A 532 12.02 13.99 -14.56
C GLU A 532 13.39 13.81 -15.25
N ALA A 533 14.28 13.03 -14.64
CA ALA A 533 15.68 12.88 -15.09
C ALA A 533 15.79 12.39 -16.55
N ARG A 534 14.99 11.38 -16.95
CA ARG A 534 15.05 10.79 -18.30
C ARG A 534 14.82 11.79 -19.44
N ARG A 535 14.14 12.92 -19.17
CA ARG A 535 13.86 13.95 -20.18
C ARG A 535 15.08 14.79 -20.57
N TYR A 536 16.16 14.69 -19.80
CA TYR A 536 17.37 15.50 -19.92
C TYR A 536 18.64 14.64 -20.05
N SER A 537 18.49 13.33 -20.25
CA SER A 537 19.58 12.36 -20.15
C SER A 537 20.09 11.86 -21.51
N SER A 538 21.39 11.64 -21.62
CA SER A 538 22.01 10.67 -22.53
C SER A 538 22.16 9.31 -21.82
N ALA A 539 23.03 8.42 -22.30
CA ALA A 539 23.36 7.19 -21.59
C ALA A 539 24.25 7.42 -20.34
N SER A 540 24.92 8.58 -20.24
CA SER A 540 25.96 8.85 -19.23
C SER A 540 25.80 10.17 -18.50
N ASP A 541 25.03 11.11 -19.04
CA ASP A 541 24.99 12.48 -18.53
C ASP A 541 23.56 13.00 -18.53
N ILE A 542 23.25 13.87 -17.56
CA ILE A 542 21.98 14.60 -17.47
C ILE A 542 22.30 16.08 -17.45
N TYR A 543 21.65 16.87 -18.31
CA TYR A 543 21.78 18.33 -18.32
C TYR A 543 20.40 18.99 -18.18
N VAL A 544 20.08 19.45 -16.97
CA VAL A 544 18.83 20.17 -16.71
C VAL A 544 19.10 21.68 -16.72
N PRO A 545 18.45 22.49 -17.58
CA PRO A 545 18.54 23.94 -17.48
C PRO A 545 18.07 24.42 -16.11
N ILE A 546 18.82 25.32 -15.47
CA ILE A 546 18.43 25.86 -14.15
C ILE A 546 17.09 26.62 -14.23
N SER A 547 16.80 27.23 -15.38
CA SER A 547 15.52 27.87 -15.68
C SER A 547 14.32 26.92 -15.67
N HIS A 548 14.53 25.60 -15.78
CA HIS A 548 13.44 24.62 -15.72
C HIS A 548 12.96 24.35 -14.28
N PHE A 549 13.70 24.79 -13.26
CA PHE A 549 13.22 24.77 -11.88
C PHE A 549 12.49 26.09 -11.58
N ASN A 550 11.17 26.03 -11.55
CA ASN A 550 10.28 27.12 -11.18
C ASN A 550 10.22 27.23 -9.65
N ILE A 551 11.31 27.71 -9.06
CA ILE A 551 11.51 27.91 -7.63
C ILE A 551 11.97 29.35 -7.36
N VAL A 552 11.96 29.78 -6.10
CA VAL A 552 12.60 31.04 -5.71
C VAL A 552 14.13 30.84 -5.68
N LYS A 553 14.81 31.16 -6.79
CA LYS A 553 16.25 30.89 -6.96
C LYS A 553 17.17 31.62 -5.99
N SER A 554 16.70 32.67 -5.31
CA SER A 554 17.46 33.30 -4.23
C SER A 554 17.54 32.45 -2.94
N ARG A 555 16.79 31.34 -2.87
CA ARG A 555 16.64 30.48 -1.69
C ARG A 555 17.13 29.05 -1.91
N VAL A 556 18.00 28.80 -2.90
CA VAL A 556 18.44 27.42 -3.18
C VAL A 556 19.26 26.87 -2.01
N ILE A 557 19.03 25.61 -1.66
CA ILE A 557 19.71 24.92 -0.55
C ILE A 557 20.54 23.73 -1.03
N GLY A 558 20.14 23.07 -2.12
CA GLY A 558 20.78 21.85 -2.58
C GLY A 558 20.06 21.18 -3.74
N VAL A 559 20.50 19.98 -4.08
CA VAL A 559 19.89 19.10 -5.08
C VAL A 559 19.41 17.84 -4.39
N ALA A 560 18.22 17.38 -4.73
CA ALA A 560 17.71 16.07 -4.33
C ALA A 560 17.49 15.17 -5.54
N LEU A 561 17.93 13.91 -5.43
CA LEU A 561 17.59 12.81 -6.32
C LEU A 561 16.57 11.95 -5.59
N LYS A 562 15.36 11.81 -6.12
CA LYS A 562 14.23 11.22 -5.40
C LYS A 562 13.34 10.38 -6.32
N ALA A 563 12.41 9.62 -5.75
CA ALA A 563 11.42 8.84 -6.50
C ALA A 563 12.04 7.94 -7.58
N PHE A 564 12.95 7.05 -7.17
CA PHE A 564 13.57 6.08 -8.08
C PHE A 564 12.57 4.98 -8.41
N LEU A 565 12.35 4.73 -9.70
CA LEU A 565 11.24 3.91 -10.20
C LEU A 565 11.65 2.47 -10.54
N THR A 566 12.94 2.16 -10.42
CA THR A 566 13.49 0.87 -10.86
C THR A 566 14.32 0.24 -9.76
N SER A 567 14.30 -1.09 -9.70
CA SER A 567 15.24 -1.88 -8.89
C SER A 567 16.67 -1.91 -9.44
N SER A 568 16.90 -1.35 -10.63
CA SER A 568 18.22 -1.19 -11.21
C SER A 568 18.94 -0.03 -10.54
N SER A 569 20.16 -0.27 -10.06
CA SER A 569 20.94 0.78 -9.41
C SER A 569 21.26 1.93 -10.37
N THR A 570 21.26 3.14 -9.83
CA THR A 570 21.82 4.33 -10.47
C THR A 570 23.13 4.67 -9.78
N VAL A 571 24.20 4.81 -10.56
CA VAL A 571 25.52 5.17 -10.06
C VAL A 571 25.83 6.60 -10.49
N VAL A 572 25.97 7.52 -9.55
CA VAL A 572 26.30 8.93 -9.80
C VAL A 572 27.76 9.18 -9.43
N THR A 573 28.51 9.79 -10.34
CA THR A 573 29.94 10.08 -10.16
C THR A 573 30.20 11.57 -9.94
N ARG A 574 29.30 12.44 -10.39
CA ARG A 574 29.44 13.89 -10.25
C ARG A 574 28.11 14.61 -10.31
N ILE A 575 27.96 15.65 -9.50
CA ILE A 575 26.89 16.65 -9.57
C ILE A 575 27.54 18.02 -9.59
N GLU A 576 27.21 18.86 -10.57
CA GLU A 576 27.83 20.17 -10.75
C GLU A 576 26.93 21.18 -11.49
N ILE A 577 27.24 22.47 -11.35
CA ILE A 577 26.66 23.53 -12.18
C ILE A 577 27.65 23.85 -13.29
N VAL A 578 27.20 23.81 -14.53
CA VAL A 578 28.00 24.11 -15.72
C VAL A 578 27.40 25.25 -16.52
N ASN A 579 28.23 25.91 -17.31
CA ASN A 579 27.83 27.07 -18.10
C ASN A 579 27.39 26.71 -19.54
N THR A 580 27.61 25.48 -19.99
CA THR A 580 27.21 25.03 -21.34
C THR A 580 27.04 23.51 -21.36
N VAL A 581 26.36 23.01 -22.39
CA VAL A 581 26.27 21.57 -22.68
C VAL A 581 27.28 21.21 -23.77
N PRO A 582 28.13 20.20 -23.58
CA PRO A 582 29.11 19.80 -24.59
C PRO A 582 28.46 19.39 -25.91
N SER A 583 29.10 19.71 -27.04
CA SER A 583 28.63 19.28 -28.37
C SER A 583 28.62 17.76 -28.57
N SER A 584 29.34 17.02 -27.72
CA SER A 584 29.35 15.56 -27.68
C SER A 584 28.15 14.96 -26.95
N PHE A 585 27.32 15.77 -26.28
CA PHE A 585 26.12 15.29 -25.61
C PHE A 585 25.09 14.81 -26.63
N THR A 586 24.73 13.53 -26.56
CA THR A 586 23.79 12.88 -27.49
C THR A 586 22.36 12.82 -26.97
N GLY A 587 22.12 13.27 -25.74
CA GLY A 587 20.78 13.35 -25.17
C GLY A 587 19.98 14.54 -25.70
N SER A 588 18.73 14.64 -25.28
CA SER A 588 17.85 15.74 -25.61
C SER A 588 17.67 16.66 -24.40
N ILE A 589 17.74 17.98 -24.61
CA ILE A 589 17.27 18.95 -23.62
C ILE A 589 15.80 19.23 -23.95
N SER A 590 14.93 18.38 -23.42
CA SER A 590 13.50 18.49 -23.68
C SER A 590 12.93 19.76 -23.06
N ALA A 591 11.95 20.36 -23.71
CA ALA A 591 11.13 21.39 -23.08
C ALA A 591 10.51 20.86 -21.78
N LYS A 592 10.48 21.72 -20.76
CA LYS A 592 9.89 21.37 -19.47
C LYS A 592 8.38 21.17 -19.64
N LEU A 593 7.87 20.04 -19.14
CA LEU A 593 6.42 19.87 -19.03
C LEU A 593 5.86 20.80 -17.94
N PRO A 594 4.61 21.28 -18.12
CA PRO A 594 3.83 21.81 -17.02
C PRO A 594 3.78 20.82 -15.86
N THR A 595 4.00 21.31 -14.65
CA THR A 595 4.00 20.53 -13.42
C THR A 595 3.04 21.18 -12.44
N ALA A 596 2.10 20.40 -11.89
CA ALA A 596 1.22 20.88 -10.84
C ALA A 596 2.08 21.33 -9.64
N PRO A 597 1.95 22.58 -9.13
CA PRO A 597 2.75 23.04 -8.01
C PRO A 597 2.39 22.29 -6.72
N LEU A 598 3.40 22.04 -5.88
CA LEU A 598 3.28 21.35 -4.59
C LEU A 598 3.26 22.36 -3.44
N HIS A 599 2.21 22.33 -2.61
CA HIS A 599 2.02 23.28 -1.51
C HIS A 599 2.13 22.60 -0.16
N PHE A 600 2.95 23.18 0.72
CA PHE A 600 3.09 22.77 2.12
C PHE A 600 2.51 23.80 3.08
N VAL A 601 2.16 25.00 2.60
CA VAL A 601 1.77 26.16 3.40
C VAL A 601 0.65 26.92 2.70
N CYS A 602 -0.23 27.56 3.47
CA CYS A 602 -1.20 28.49 2.90
C CYS A 602 -0.54 29.67 2.18
N LYS A 603 -1.05 30.00 0.99
CA LYS A 603 -0.68 31.23 0.26
C LYS A 603 -1.28 32.47 0.92
N ARG A 604 -2.48 32.35 1.49
CA ARG A 604 -3.12 33.43 2.22
C ARG A 604 -2.35 33.71 3.52
N PRO A 605 -2.01 34.98 3.83
CA PRO A 605 -1.43 35.33 5.12
C PRO A 605 -2.38 35.07 6.28
N ASN A 606 -1.83 34.81 7.47
CA ASN A 606 -2.60 34.60 8.71
C ASN A 606 -3.69 33.52 8.65
N SER A 607 -3.52 32.50 7.80
CA SER A 607 -4.49 31.40 7.66
C SER A 607 -3.95 30.07 8.17
N PHE A 608 -4.88 29.17 8.48
CA PHE A 608 -4.65 27.80 8.91
C PHE A 608 -5.72 26.90 8.28
N ALA A 609 -5.35 25.74 7.75
CA ALA A 609 -6.30 24.85 7.09
C ALA A 609 -6.16 23.41 7.59
N PHE A 610 -7.30 22.82 7.95
CA PHE A 610 -7.41 21.39 8.19
C PHE A 610 -7.79 20.71 6.88
N ALA A 611 -6.90 19.85 6.40
CA ALA A 611 -7.13 18.97 5.28
C ALA A 611 -7.14 17.53 5.81
N ILE A 612 -8.30 16.91 5.75
CA ILE A 612 -8.59 15.63 6.36
C ILE A 612 -8.69 14.59 5.24
N ASP A 613 -7.86 13.55 5.33
CA ASP A 613 -7.74 12.51 4.31
C ASP A 613 -8.43 11.25 4.78
N ASP A 614 -8.96 10.47 3.83
CA ASP A 614 -9.67 9.22 4.07
C ASP A 614 -10.79 9.34 5.10
N GLY A 615 -11.40 8.22 5.45
CA GLY A 615 -12.19 8.13 6.66
C GLY A 615 -13.25 7.06 6.63
N VAL A 616 -13.81 6.79 7.82
CA VAL A 616 -14.85 5.80 8.01
C VAL A 616 -16.19 6.45 8.36
N PRO A 617 -17.30 6.03 7.73
CA PRO A 617 -18.63 6.65 7.90
C PRO A 617 -19.09 6.74 9.36
N GLU A 618 -18.68 5.78 10.19
CA GLU A 618 -19.06 5.66 11.60
C GLU A 618 -18.58 6.86 12.43
N LEU A 619 -17.48 7.49 12.02
CA LEU A 619 -16.88 8.63 12.73
C LEU A 619 -17.27 9.99 12.13
N ALA A 620 -17.85 10.01 10.92
CA ALA A 620 -18.11 11.23 10.18
C ALA A 620 -19.03 12.22 10.92
N GLN A 621 -20.08 11.72 11.59
CA GLN A 621 -21.01 12.58 12.33
C GLN A 621 -20.35 13.23 13.55
N GLN A 622 -19.42 12.53 14.21
CA GLN A 622 -18.65 13.10 15.32
C GLN A 622 -17.71 14.20 14.82
N VAL A 623 -17.03 13.99 13.68
CA VAL A 623 -16.20 15.01 13.03
C VAL A 623 -17.03 16.24 12.68
N LEU A 624 -18.17 16.05 11.99
CA LEU A 624 -19.09 17.12 11.60
C LEU A 624 -19.64 17.91 12.81
N GLN A 625 -19.89 17.23 13.93
CA GLN A 625 -20.31 17.87 15.16
C GLN A 625 -19.18 18.73 15.75
N ILE A 626 -17.95 18.21 15.84
CA ILE A 626 -16.81 18.94 16.40
C ILE A 626 -16.48 20.18 15.57
N VAL A 627 -16.39 20.07 14.24
CA VAL A 627 -16.06 21.23 13.38
C VAL A 627 -17.17 22.28 13.39
N LYS A 628 -18.42 21.87 13.58
CA LYS A 628 -19.56 22.79 13.79
C LYS A 628 -19.47 23.51 15.13
N GLU A 629 -19.23 22.79 16.23
CA GLU A 629 -19.05 23.38 17.57
C GLU A 629 -17.88 24.36 17.61
N GLU A 630 -16.80 24.01 16.93
CA GLU A 630 -15.62 24.87 16.80
C GLU A 630 -15.81 25.96 15.73
N ASN A 631 -16.94 26.02 15.02
CA ASN A 631 -17.26 27.03 14.00
C ASN A 631 -16.15 27.18 12.94
N ILE A 632 -15.69 26.07 12.36
CA ILE A 632 -14.70 26.07 11.28
C ILE A 632 -15.21 25.32 10.05
N LYS A 633 -14.62 25.64 8.89
CA LYS A 633 -14.76 24.85 7.67
C LYS A 633 -13.42 24.20 7.34
N VAL A 634 -13.46 22.90 7.06
CA VAL A 634 -12.30 22.08 6.68
C VAL A 634 -12.42 21.59 5.24
N THR A 635 -11.35 20.99 4.73
CA THR A 635 -11.32 20.29 3.43
C THR A 635 -11.16 18.79 3.67
N PHE A 636 -11.92 17.98 2.94
CA PHE A 636 -11.79 16.54 2.94
C PHE A 636 -11.21 16.05 1.61
N PHE A 637 -10.20 15.18 1.63
CA PHE A 637 -9.67 14.49 0.46
C PHE A 637 -10.19 13.06 0.47
N THR A 638 -10.95 12.69 -0.57
CA THR A 638 -11.66 11.42 -0.61
C THR A 638 -11.09 10.50 -1.68
N VAL A 639 -11.02 9.21 -1.34
CA VAL A 639 -10.65 8.14 -2.28
C VAL A 639 -11.88 7.76 -3.12
N GLY A 640 -11.70 7.61 -4.43
CA GLY A 640 -12.81 7.45 -5.36
C GLY A 640 -13.54 6.10 -5.28
N ALA A 641 -12.83 4.98 -5.09
CA ALA A 641 -13.46 3.65 -5.12
C ALA A 641 -14.50 3.45 -3.99
N PRO A 642 -14.21 3.80 -2.71
CA PRO A 642 -15.21 3.73 -1.64
C PRO A 642 -16.43 4.62 -1.86
N LEU A 643 -16.32 5.73 -2.61
CA LEU A 643 -17.49 6.57 -2.94
C LEU A 643 -18.50 5.85 -3.83
N LEU A 644 -18.04 4.97 -4.72
CA LEU A 644 -18.91 4.21 -5.63
C LEU A 644 -19.55 3.00 -4.95
N ASP A 645 -18.97 2.51 -3.85
CA ASP A 645 -19.56 1.42 -3.09
C ASP A 645 -20.67 1.93 -2.17
N SER A 646 -21.92 1.65 -2.55
CA SER A 646 -23.10 1.99 -1.75
C SER A 646 -23.09 1.40 -0.34
N GLY A 647 -22.37 0.30 -0.11
CA GLY A 647 -22.23 -0.33 1.21
C GLY A 647 -21.42 0.51 2.20
N THR A 648 -20.55 1.40 1.70
CA THR A 648 -19.76 2.30 2.56
C THR A 648 -20.57 3.48 3.05
N ASN A 649 -21.64 3.91 2.38
CA ASN A 649 -22.37 5.16 2.71
C ASN A 649 -21.50 6.46 2.67
N LEU A 650 -20.26 6.41 2.15
CA LEU A 650 -19.37 7.58 2.10
C LEU A 650 -19.89 8.68 1.17
N SER A 651 -20.55 8.31 0.06
CA SER A 651 -21.14 9.29 -0.86
C SER A 651 -22.16 10.21 -0.17
N ASN A 652 -23.01 9.67 0.71
CA ASN A 652 -23.95 10.45 1.50
C ASN A 652 -23.23 11.33 2.54
N VAL A 653 -22.21 10.78 3.22
CA VAL A 653 -21.39 11.51 4.19
C VAL A 653 -20.73 12.74 3.57
N TYR A 654 -20.05 12.56 2.44
CA TYR A 654 -19.39 13.68 1.76
C TYR A 654 -20.37 14.67 1.12
N SER A 655 -21.54 14.20 0.66
CA SER A 655 -22.62 15.09 0.21
C SER A 655 -23.12 15.98 1.35
N GLU A 656 -23.24 15.44 2.57
CA GLU A 656 -23.59 16.22 3.76
C GLU A 656 -22.47 17.22 4.14
N MET A 657 -21.20 16.80 4.08
CA MET A 657 -20.06 17.70 4.32
C MET A 657 -20.08 18.90 3.36
N LEU A 658 -20.35 18.67 2.07
CA LEU A 658 -20.51 19.72 1.06
C LEU A 658 -21.71 20.64 1.39
N ALA A 659 -22.87 20.07 1.72
CA ALA A 659 -24.06 20.84 2.09
C ALA A 659 -23.83 21.73 3.33
N ARG A 660 -22.94 21.31 4.23
CA ARG A 660 -22.51 22.08 5.41
C ARG A 660 -21.42 23.10 5.09
N GLY A 661 -21.00 23.25 3.83
CA GLY A 661 -20.05 24.25 3.37
C GLY A 661 -18.58 23.86 3.53
N HIS A 662 -18.28 22.59 3.81
CA HIS A 662 -16.91 22.07 3.72
C HIS A 662 -16.49 21.90 2.26
N GLN A 663 -15.20 21.69 2.02
CA GLN A 663 -14.67 21.40 0.69
C GLN A 663 -14.42 19.89 0.59
N VAL A 664 -14.65 19.30 -0.58
CA VAL A 664 -14.20 17.95 -0.92
C VAL A 664 -13.24 18.03 -2.11
N ALA A 665 -12.18 17.24 -2.08
CA ALA A 665 -11.07 17.23 -3.04
C ALA A 665 -10.60 15.79 -3.35
N LEU A 666 -9.72 15.65 -4.34
CA LEU A 666 -9.35 14.37 -4.95
C LEU A 666 -8.19 13.67 -4.20
N HIS A 667 -8.28 12.36 -3.99
CA HIS A 667 -7.28 11.56 -3.28
C HIS A 667 -6.92 10.23 -3.97
N SER A 668 -7.01 10.18 -5.30
CA SER A 668 -6.85 9.00 -6.16
C SER A 668 -8.01 8.00 -6.02
N PHE A 669 -8.08 7.04 -6.92
CA PHE A 669 -9.21 6.13 -6.97
C PHE A 669 -9.04 4.98 -5.98
N THR A 670 -7.83 4.43 -5.86
CA THR A 670 -7.55 3.24 -5.04
C THR A 670 -6.56 3.46 -3.90
N HIS A 671 -6.10 4.71 -3.72
CA HIS A 671 -5.12 5.10 -2.72
C HIS A 671 -3.71 4.46 -2.88
N PRO A 672 -3.12 4.32 -4.10
CA PRO A 672 -1.76 3.82 -4.24
C PRO A 672 -0.72 4.94 -4.07
N LYS A 673 0.54 4.58 -3.78
CA LYS A 673 1.67 5.51 -3.96
C LYS A 673 1.79 5.88 -5.43
N MET A 674 1.25 7.05 -5.79
CA MET A 674 1.02 7.42 -7.18
C MET A 674 2.32 7.52 -7.99
N GLU A 675 3.40 8.07 -7.43
CA GLU A 675 4.68 8.15 -8.14
C GLU A 675 5.36 6.78 -8.23
N SER A 676 5.01 5.80 -7.38
CA SER A 676 5.49 4.41 -7.49
C SER A 676 4.81 3.62 -8.60
N LEU A 677 3.77 4.16 -9.24
CA LEU A 677 3.02 3.40 -10.24
C LEU A 677 3.91 3.02 -11.44
N PRO A 678 3.78 1.79 -11.97
CA PRO A 678 4.69 1.30 -13.01
C PRO A 678 4.72 2.20 -14.24
N THR A 679 3.57 2.72 -14.66
CA THR A 679 3.43 3.55 -15.86
C THR A 679 2.70 4.86 -15.59
N THR A 680 2.88 5.84 -16.48
CA THR A 680 2.06 7.06 -16.46
C THR A 680 0.60 6.79 -16.80
N ALA A 681 0.30 5.70 -17.51
CA ALA A 681 -1.07 5.29 -17.80
C ALA A 681 -1.80 4.81 -16.53
N ASP A 682 -1.09 4.12 -15.62
CA ASP A 682 -1.63 3.75 -14.31
C ASP A 682 -1.94 5.00 -13.47
N ILE A 683 -1.05 6.00 -13.49
CA ILE A 683 -1.26 7.30 -12.84
C ILE A 683 -2.51 7.99 -13.41
N ASP A 684 -2.60 8.06 -14.75
CA ASP A 684 -3.74 8.67 -15.43
C ASP A 684 -5.04 7.97 -15.08
N TRP A 685 -5.03 6.64 -15.01
CA TRP A 685 -6.19 5.84 -14.66
C TRP A 685 -6.66 6.16 -13.24
N GLU A 686 -5.77 6.14 -12.25
CA GLU A 686 -6.09 6.51 -10.87
C GLU A 686 -6.70 7.92 -10.75
N LEU A 687 -6.13 8.90 -11.47
CA LEU A 687 -6.64 10.26 -11.48
C LEU A 687 -8.01 10.36 -12.16
N GLN A 688 -8.17 9.75 -13.34
CA GLN A 688 -9.40 9.82 -14.11
C GLN A 688 -10.56 9.10 -13.43
N GLN A 689 -10.31 7.94 -12.82
CA GLN A 689 -11.35 7.20 -12.09
C GLN A 689 -11.77 7.96 -10.83
N ASP A 690 -10.85 8.62 -10.12
CA ASP A 690 -11.20 9.45 -8.97
C ASP A 690 -12.06 10.66 -9.37
N ILE A 691 -11.64 11.38 -10.43
CA ILE A 691 -12.40 12.49 -11.00
C ILE A 691 -13.81 12.03 -11.39
N ALA A 692 -13.92 10.89 -12.08
CA ALA A 692 -15.21 10.34 -12.50
C ALA A 692 -16.09 9.95 -11.30
N ALA A 693 -15.52 9.28 -10.29
CA ALA A 693 -16.23 8.87 -9.10
C ALA A 693 -16.78 10.06 -8.31
N VAL A 694 -15.95 11.09 -8.08
CA VAL A 694 -16.35 12.32 -7.39
C VAL A 694 -17.41 13.08 -8.20
N GLN A 695 -17.26 13.21 -9.51
CA GLN A 695 -18.24 13.88 -10.36
C GLN A 695 -19.58 13.12 -10.41
N GLN A 696 -19.54 11.78 -10.44
CA GLN A 696 -20.73 10.93 -10.48
C GLN A 696 -21.51 10.95 -9.16
N THR A 697 -20.80 10.91 -8.02
CA THR A 697 -21.42 10.72 -6.71
C THR A 697 -21.71 12.03 -5.98
N LEU A 698 -20.84 13.03 -6.13
CA LEU A 698 -20.92 14.29 -5.39
C LEU A 698 -21.26 15.49 -6.30
N HIS A 699 -21.26 15.30 -7.62
CA HIS A 699 -21.58 16.33 -8.61
C HIS A 699 -20.71 17.59 -8.52
N ILE A 700 -19.46 17.42 -8.12
CA ILE A 700 -18.46 18.49 -8.05
C ILE A 700 -17.25 18.18 -8.93
N SER A 701 -16.55 19.24 -9.32
CA SER A 701 -15.19 19.17 -9.88
C SER A 701 -14.22 19.80 -8.89
N SER A 702 -13.04 19.20 -8.71
CA SER A 702 -11.95 19.76 -7.89
C SER A 702 -10.67 19.84 -8.70
N LYS A 703 -9.91 20.92 -8.49
CA LYS A 703 -8.52 21.06 -8.97
C LYS A 703 -7.48 20.80 -7.87
N TYR A 704 -7.96 20.49 -6.67
CA TYR A 704 -7.12 20.17 -5.51
C TYR A 704 -6.99 18.66 -5.40
N PHE A 705 -5.75 18.21 -5.34
CA PHE A 705 -5.38 16.81 -5.21
C PHE A 705 -4.35 16.66 -4.09
N ARG A 706 -4.47 15.62 -3.28
CA ARG A 706 -3.40 15.19 -2.39
C ARG A 706 -2.95 13.79 -2.80
N PRO A 707 -1.65 13.53 -2.98
CA PRO A 707 -1.19 12.17 -3.23
C PRO A 707 -1.35 11.33 -1.96
N PRO A 708 -1.88 10.10 -2.09
CA PRO A 708 -1.74 9.08 -1.05
C PRO A 708 -0.30 8.98 -0.55
N PHE A 709 -0.13 8.78 0.75
CA PHE A 709 1.17 8.71 1.44
C PHE A 709 2.03 9.98 1.36
N GLY A 710 1.54 11.08 0.76
CA GLY A 710 2.37 12.24 0.44
C GLY A 710 3.40 11.97 -0.66
N ASN A 711 3.33 10.80 -1.32
CA ASN A 711 4.29 10.34 -2.31
C ASN A 711 4.19 11.18 -3.59
N GLU A 712 5.23 11.96 -3.88
CA GLU A 712 5.27 12.87 -5.03
C GLU A 712 6.53 12.72 -5.87
N GLY A 713 6.38 12.98 -7.16
CA GLY A 713 7.48 13.15 -8.09
C GLY A 713 7.01 13.82 -9.37
N ALA A 714 7.91 13.88 -10.36
CA ALA A 714 7.65 14.60 -11.59
C ALA A 714 6.49 14.00 -12.38
N ARG A 715 6.37 12.67 -12.46
CA ARG A 715 5.37 12.02 -13.33
C ARG A 715 3.97 12.31 -12.85
N LEU A 716 3.66 12.04 -11.58
CA LEU A 716 2.35 12.31 -10.98
C LEU A 716 1.92 13.75 -11.26
N ARG A 717 2.81 14.71 -10.98
CA ARG A 717 2.49 16.14 -11.03
C ARG A 717 2.32 16.65 -12.46
N GLN A 718 3.03 16.07 -13.42
CA GLN A 718 2.86 16.37 -14.85
C GLN A 718 1.55 15.78 -15.38
N ARG A 719 1.24 14.53 -15.01
CA ARG A 719 0.00 13.87 -15.42
C ARG A 719 -1.23 14.59 -14.84
N LEU A 720 -1.18 14.97 -13.55
CA LEU A 720 -2.23 15.74 -12.92
C LEU A 720 -2.47 17.07 -13.63
N GLU A 721 -1.41 17.83 -13.93
CA GLU A 721 -1.55 19.11 -14.64
C GLU A 721 -2.05 18.95 -16.08
N ALA A 722 -1.69 17.85 -16.75
CA ALA A 722 -2.18 17.53 -18.08
C ALA A 722 -3.68 17.16 -18.08
N ILE A 723 -4.17 16.47 -17.05
CA ILE A 723 -5.58 16.06 -16.93
C ILE A 723 -6.43 17.21 -16.39
N ILE A 724 -5.93 17.95 -15.41
CA ILE A 724 -6.61 19.09 -14.77
C ILE A 724 -5.70 20.33 -14.86
N PRO A 725 -5.76 21.12 -15.93
CA PRO A 725 -4.97 22.34 -16.05
C PRO A 725 -5.22 23.30 -14.88
N GLY A 726 -4.14 23.81 -14.27
CA GLY A 726 -4.20 24.66 -13.08
C GLY A 726 -4.41 23.90 -11.76
N SER A 727 -4.23 22.58 -11.78
CA SER A 727 -4.28 21.72 -10.58
C SER A 727 -3.32 22.19 -9.49
N GLN A 728 -3.63 21.84 -8.24
CA GLN A 728 -2.80 22.16 -7.08
C GLN A 728 -2.60 20.88 -6.26
N VAL A 729 -1.33 20.53 -6.03
CA VAL A 729 -0.98 19.41 -5.15
C VAL A 729 -0.83 19.92 -3.73
N ILE A 730 -1.61 19.36 -2.82
CA ILE A 730 -1.71 19.82 -1.42
C ILE A 730 -1.07 18.77 -0.52
N ASN A 731 0.10 19.09 0.02
CA ASN A 731 0.77 18.29 1.04
C ASN A 731 0.50 18.93 2.41
N TRP A 732 1.44 18.89 3.35
CA TRP A 732 1.24 19.43 4.70
C TRP A 732 2.51 20.03 5.29
N SER A 733 2.31 20.93 6.26
CA SER A 733 3.36 21.43 7.16
C SER A 733 3.09 21.07 8.62
N VAL A 734 1.98 20.39 8.90
CA VAL A 734 1.58 19.89 10.21
C VAL A 734 1.04 18.48 10.02
N ASP A 735 1.76 17.47 10.52
CA ASP A 735 1.30 16.08 10.55
C ASP A 735 0.90 15.71 11.98
N VAL A 736 -0.33 15.23 12.17
CA VAL A 736 -0.76 14.71 13.49
C VAL A 736 -0.15 13.35 13.80
N GLU A 737 0.47 12.69 12.82
CA GLU A 737 1.07 11.36 12.91
C GLU A 737 0.09 10.31 13.45
N ASP A 738 -1.19 10.43 13.09
CA ASP A 738 -2.24 9.50 13.52
C ASP A 738 -2.02 8.09 12.95
N TRP A 739 -1.52 7.99 11.72
CA TRP A 739 -1.06 6.74 11.10
C TRP A 739 -0.01 6.00 11.94
N LEU A 740 0.72 6.70 12.81
CA LEU A 740 1.73 6.14 13.71
C LEU A 740 1.19 5.93 15.13
N TRP A 741 0.44 6.89 15.67
CA TRP A 741 0.10 6.93 17.09
C TRP A 741 -1.33 6.51 17.43
N ALA A 742 -2.29 6.58 16.50
CA ALA A 742 -3.71 6.50 16.82
C ALA A 742 -4.14 5.16 17.45
N THR A 743 -3.51 4.06 17.06
CA THR A 743 -3.75 2.72 17.60
C THR A 743 -2.65 2.27 18.58
N SER A 744 -1.68 3.14 18.87
CA SER A 744 -0.59 2.86 19.81
C SER A 744 -1.05 2.94 21.26
N SER A 745 -0.18 2.57 22.20
CA SER A 745 -0.42 2.74 23.64
C SER A 745 -0.28 4.19 24.12
N THR A 746 0.20 5.10 23.26
CA THR A 746 0.39 6.53 23.56
C THR A 746 -0.26 7.41 22.48
N PRO A 747 -1.58 7.31 22.26
CA PRO A 747 -2.25 8.06 21.18
C PRO A 747 -2.21 9.57 21.40
N GLU A 748 -1.99 10.04 22.63
CA GLU A 748 -1.78 11.45 22.97
C GLU A 748 -0.55 12.08 22.28
N LYS A 749 0.41 11.28 21.80
CA LYS A 749 1.56 11.80 21.03
C LYS A 749 1.17 12.52 19.74
N GLN A 750 -0.05 12.31 19.24
CA GLN A 750 -0.58 13.11 18.13
C GLN A 750 -0.65 14.61 18.50
N LEU A 751 -0.94 14.94 19.77
CA LEU A 751 -0.92 16.33 20.24
C LEU A 751 0.49 16.88 20.29
N ASP A 752 1.48 16.06 20.64
CA ASP A 752 2.89 16.47 20.64
C ASP A 752 3.39 16.73 19.21
N ALA A 753 3.09 15.85 18.27
CA ALA A 753 3.39 16.02 16.85
C ALA A 753 2.73 17.28 16.28
N PHE A 754 1.44 17.47 16.54
CA PHE A 754 0.70 18.66 16.13
C PHE A 754 1.32 19.94 16.70
N ARG A 755 1.60 19.99 18.01
CA ARG A 755 2.23 21.16 18.65
C ARG A 755 3.61 21.45 18.10
N ARG A 756 4.43 20.42 17.90
CA ARG A 756 5.77 20.55 17.34
C ARG A 756 5.73 21.29 16.00
N ASP A 757 4.84 20.87 15.10
CA ASP A 757 4.80 21.43 13.75
C ASP A 757 4.10 22.79 13.69
N VAL A 758 3.06 23.01 14.50
CA VAL A 758 2.44 24.33 14.67
C VAL A 758 3.45 25.34 15.25
N ASN A 759 4.27 24.95 16.23
CA ASN A 759 5.30 25.80 16.83
C ASN A 759 6.41 26.17 15.84
N LYS A 760 6.66 25.33 14.83
CA LYS A 760 7.56 25.66 13.72
C LYS A 760 6.91 26.60 12.69
N GLY A 761 5.65 26.98 12.87
CA GLY A 761 4.93 27.90 11.98
C GLY A 761 4.03 27.23 10.96
N GLY A 762 3.93 25.90 10.97
CA GLY A 762 3.07 25.12 10.07
C GLY A 762 1.61 25.57 10.12
N ASN A 763 0.89 25.40 9.02
CA ASN A 763 -0.49 25.86 8.89
C ASN A 763 -1.38 25.08 7.92
N LEU A 764 -0.90 23.96 7.40
CA LEU A 764 -1.64 23.08 6.52
C LEU A 764 -1.54 21.67 7.11
N VAL A 765 -2.65 21.21 7.70
CA VAL A 765 -2.69 19.96 8.47
C VAL A 765 -3.00 18.79 7.56
N VAL A 766 -2.38 17.65 7.84
CA VAL A 766 -2.88 16.33 7.45
C VAL A 766 -3.36 15.58 8.70
N MET A 767 -4.48 14.87 8.56
CA MET A 767 -5.02 13.93 9.54
C MET A 767 -6.07 13.04 8.88
N HIS A 768 -6.48 11.95 9.54
CA HIS A 768 -7.48 11.03 9.04
C HIS A 768 -8.60 10.80 10.06
N TYR A 769 -9.86 10.69 9.61
CA TYR A 769 -10.96 10.26 10.49
C TYR A 769 -11.20 8.74 10.44
N LEU A 770 -10.10 7.98 10.39
CA LEU A 770 -10.10 6.51 10.42
C LEU A 770 -10.11 5.95 11.85
N TYR A 771 -9.71 6.76 12.84
CA TYR A 771 -9.47 6.30 14.21
C TYR A 771 -10.28 7.09 15.25
N PRO A 772 -10.96 6.41 16.20
CA PRO A 772 -11.68 7.10 17.27
C PRO A 772 -10.78 8.03 18.11
N SER A 773 -9.53 7.64 18.36
CA SER A 773 -8.56 8.44 19.12
C SER A 773 -8.25 9.77 18.43
N THR A 774 -7.99 9.76 17.13
CA THR A 774 -7.75 10.96 16.33
C THR A 774 -8.95 11.91 16.36
N VAL A 775 -10.17 11.38 16.17
CA VAL A 775 -11.40 12.19 16.22
C VAL A 775 -11.64 12.76 17.61
N ASN A 776 -11.29 12.02 18.68
CA ASN A 776 -11.37 12.52 20.05
C ASN A 776 -10.41 13.70 20.32
N TYR A 777 -9.25 13.74 19.65
CA TYR A 777 -8.29 14.85 19.75
C TYR A 777 -8.58 16.01 18.80
N LEU A 778 -9.44 15.85 17.79
CA LEU A 778 -9.76 16.88 16.80
C LEU A 778 -10.11 18.23 17.42
N LYS A 779 -10.95 18.24 18.46
CA LYS A 779 -11.30 19.48 19.17
C LYS A 779 -10.08 20.19 19.74
N GLN A 780 -9.15 19.45 20.32
CA GLN A 780 -7.91 20.00 20.88
C GLN A 780 -6.96 20.50 19.78
N PHE A 781 -6.83 19.79 18.66
CA PHE A 781 -6.07 20.28 17.51
C PHE A 781 -6.61 21.63 17.02
N ILE A 782 -7.92 21.76 16.87
CA ILE A 782 -8.58 23.00 16.44
C ILE A 782 -8.33 24.13 17.45
N GLN A 783 -8.42 23.85 18.75
CA GLN A 783 -8.18 24.85 19.79
C GLN A 783 -6.71 25.32 19.83
N ILE A 784 -5.76 24.41 19.64
CA ILE A 784 -4.34 24.75 19.51
C ILE A 784 -4.12 25.62 18.27
N ALA A 785 -4.72 25.27 17.12
CA ALA A 785 -4.65 26.07 15.90
C ALA A 785 -5.23 27.47 16.10
N LYS A 786 -6.40 27.60 16.74
CA LYS A 786 -7.02 28.90 17.07
C LYS A 786 -6.14 29.75 17.98
N ALA A 787 -5.44 29.14 18.94
CA ALA A 787 -4.54 29.85 19.84
C ALA A 787 -3.35 30.53 19.12
N THR A 788 -3.06 30.15 17.88
CA THR A 788 -2.08 30.85 17.04
C THR A 788 -2.55 32.23 16.55
N GLY A 789 -3.86 32.54 16.69
CA GLY A 789 -4.46 33.76 16.15
C GLY A 789 -4.71 33.75 14.64
N LYS A 790 -4.36 32.66 13.95
CA LYS A 790 -4.64 32.48 12.52
C LYS A 790 -6.13 32.19 12.28
N GLN A 791 -6.64 32.60 11.13
CA GLN A 791 -8.00 32.28 10.69
C GLN A 791 -8.06 30.86 10.13
N LEU A 792 -8.92 30.01 10.71
CA LEU A 792 -9.12 28.65 10.23
C LEU A 792 -10.07 28.65 9.04
N MET A 793 -9.69 27.96 7.96
CA MET A 793 -10.41 27.97 6.69
C MET A 793 -10.17 26.70 5.89
N ARG A 794 -10.84 26.60 4.74
CA ARG A 794 -10.64 25.51 3.78
C ARG A 794 -9.38 25.72 2.95
N VAL A 795 -8.92 24.65 2.30
CA VAL A 795 -7.73 24.67 1.42
C VAL A 795 -7.90 25.63 0.25
N ASP A 796 -9.05 25.66 -0.42
CA ASP A 796 -9.29 26.61 -1.53
C ASP A 796 -9.13 28.08 -1.11
N GLN A 797 -9.67 28.45 0.05
CA GLN A 797 -9.52 29.79 0.64
C GLN A 797 -8.06 30.08 1.06
N CYS A 798 -7.40 29.08 1.65
CA CYS A 798 -5.98 29.08 2.05
C CYS A 798 -5.04 29.24 0.83
N MET A 799 -5.44 28.72 -0.34
CA MET A 799 -4.73 28.84 -1.62
C MET A 799 -5.12 30.09 -2.43
N MET A 800 -6.00 30.94 -1.88
CA MET A 800 -6.51 32.15 -2.54
C MET A 800 -7.20 31.85 -3.89
N ASP A 801 -7.96 30.76 -3.96
CA ASP A 801 -8.74 30.44 -5.15
C ASP A 801 -9.78 31.55 -5.43
N PRO A 802 -9.81 32.15 -6.63
CA PRO A 802 -10.85 33.11 -6.98
C PRO A 802 -12.27 32.51 -6.95
N ASN A 803 -12.39 31.18 -7.05
CA ASN A 803 -13.68 30.49 -6.99
C ASN A 803 -14.06 30.02 -5.58
N ALA A 804 -13.21 30.25 -4.57
CA ALA A 804 -13.57 29.90 -3.20
C ALA A 804 -14.68 30.81 -2.67
N PRO A 805 -15.70 30.25 -1.98
CA PRO A 805 -16.63 30.98 -1.15
C PRO A 805 -15.97 32.06 -0.27
N PRO A 806 -16.68 33.18 -0.02
CA PRO A 806 -16.23 34.20 0.92
C PRO A 806 -15.88 33.63 2.30
N LEU A 807 -14.95 34.30 2.98
CA LEU A 807 -14.49 33.94 4.32
C LEU A 807 -15.58 34.11 5.39
#